data_AF-A0A6I8SX30-F1
#
_entry.id   AF-A0A6I8SX30-F1
#
_cell.length_a   1.000
_cell.length_b   1.000
_cell.length_c   1.000
_cell.angle_alpha   90.00
_cell.angle_beta   90.00
_cell.angle_gamma   90.00
#
_symmetry.space_group_name_H-M   'P 1'
#
loop_
_entity.id
_entity.type
_entity.pdbx_description
1 polymer ?
#
loop_
_entity_poly.entity_id
_entity_poly.type
_entity_poly.pdbx_seq_one_letter_code
_entity_poly.pdbx_strand_id
1 'polypeptide(L)'
;MATQEAGVDLLGIQHGTLLSPPHLQPPYDNQDCARDFQRYLSKLHSLRPSDSETFRTEINLLLDQLISQDYTPGVTGFGQEEVCAILVQACRLVQHNQEHLVSKVCQLVHYLLNRLQVIVDEQNLDFLLAFSISALKQCSSWTHADILHALAALVYNNGSKCQKYLHELLGSTGILVRLCDLNQPDPELWRAAIHCMANLCLGVPGQPYLDDPYRMTCFQNFLTALQTPKPNIVDEIAVCTLLQNALKGIQSLLNGSKMKLLETGQLGSLLAVLKKYMFHGLPGLSIEMPSVLYPTPLAQYDGRSPTKPEQPEANVNQPTWNKKKRKVGKQKKGHHGEESKEELKNEIGAEINRFEKMRLCAGEAQCNLYLGPQKSPLKPHQGQAEKDQISPQVQRYKMMNSSDSEYSDAEGSLQNKIRSFQAKVRQGALSCFLSTIKSIEKKVLYGYWSAFVPDISGIGSPQSVSLMTIALKDSSPKTRACALQVLSAILDGSKQFLSVADDANDHKRAFTPLSVTLASSIRELHRCLLLAIVAESSAQTLTQIIKCLANLVSNAPYHRLKPGLLTRVWNQIKHYIRNKDVNVRVSSLTLLGAIVSAQVPLPEVQLLLQQPVYSLSQNSGSATPNDPESSRKESLLEGQKKNGLHSEHSQSESCWLIRLCITLVVEPREDPYSDSEASSTQAVIYEPSPVRLEALQVLACLVKGYFNMAQSYLIELGEVACKCMQETDASVQLHGAKLLEELGTGIIQQQKPDSVVPINLRVPINQAVTFWNMILNGPLPAALQNEQHPTLQTSACDALSSVLPEAFSNLPDDRQILCITLLLGLNHSENPLVKAAAARALGVYILFPCLRQDVMFVADTANAILMSLGDRSPNVRAKAAWSLGNLTDSLIVNMEAMGQSFQEEFSDMLLLKMLWSATEASKDKDKVKSNAVRALGNLLHFLQPYHIVKPRFCESIECAIQALVSTVLGDGTMKVKWNACYALGNVFKNTALPLGKAAWTASAYSALTTVVKACKNFKVRIKSAMALSIPFSREQYGSTEQYCNIWNALVTALQKSEDTEDFLEFKYSASLREQICQALIHLLSLASQEDLPGIRKTLLEKGDSIRNYVLHYVKSEVQGDELQKEHQDRDKMLQRAIDHLRSFEELSESKKIHIEVAYFEAILVSCEKEMEVL
;
A
#
# COMPACT_ATOMS: atom_id res chain seq x y z
N MET A 1 -4.49 20.21 0.42
CA MET A 1 -3.30 19.36 0.11
C MET A 1 -2.44 19.36 1.35
N ALA A 2 -1.99 18.21 1.84
CA ALA A 2 -1.26 18.12 3.10
C ALA A 2 -0.18 17.05 3.04
N THR A 3 1.03 17.43 3.44
CA THR A 3 2.15 16.56 3.81
C THR A 3 2.86 17.25 4.97
N GLN A 4 2.22 17.24 6.14
CA GLN A 4 2.86 17.60 7.41
C GLN A 4 3.67 16.37 7.84
N GLU A 5 4.99 16.46 7.77
CA GLU A 5 5.86 15.38 8.23
C GLU A 5 5.99 15.42 9.76
N ALA A 6 5.75 14.27 10.40
CA ALA A 6 5.86 14.15 11.85
C ALA A 6 7.34 14.10 12.26
N GLY A 7 7.80 15.12 12.98
CA GLY A 7 9.07 15.07 13.71
C GLY A 7 9.04 13.97 14.78
N VAL A 8 10.16 13.28 14.96
CA VAL A 8 10.31 12.24 15.99
C VAL A 8 11.05 12.83 17.18
N ASP A 9 10.29 13.37 18.14
CA ASP A 9 10.84 13.86 19.40
C ASP A 9 11.39 12.73 20.28
N LEU A 10 12.49 13.00 20.96
CA LEU A 10 13.12 12.03 21.86
C LEU A 10 12.56 12.16 23.28
N LEU A 11 11.99 11.05 23.77
CA LEU A 11 12.09 10.56 25.16
C LEU A 11 12.07 11.63 26.27
N GLY A 12 10.90 12.24 26.50
CA GLY A 12 10.62 12.87 27.80
C GLY A 12 10.39 11.80 28.87
N ILE A 13 11.30 11.68 29.85
CA ILE A 13 11.10 10.88 31.06
C ILE A 13 10.79 11.84 32.22
N GLN A 14 9.62 11.68 32.84
CA GLN A 14 9.27 12.41 34.05
C GLN A 14 9.93 11.74 35.27
N HIS A 15 10.63 12.53 36.08
CA HIS A 15 11.20 12.03 37.34
C HIS A 15 10.11 11.83 38.40
N GLY A 16 9.95 10.59 38.85
CA GLY A 16 9.27 10.28 40.11
C GLY A 16 10.19 10.52 41.30
N THR A 17 9.66 11.12 42.37
CA THR A 17 10.38 11.40 43.62
C THR A 17 10.58 10.13 44.44
N LEU A 18 11.77 9.91 45.03
CA LEU A 18 11.97 9.37 46.39
C LEU A 18 13.47 9.19 46.76
N LEU A 19 13.81 9.56 48.01
CA LEU A 19 14.92 9.11 48.88
C LEU A 19 16.40 9.30 48.45
N SER A 20 17.17 9.91 49.35
CA SER A 20 18.60 10.24 49.21
C SER A 20 19.54 9.27 49.96
N PRO A 21 20.67 8.84 49.37
CA PRO A 21 21.84 8.35 50.08
C PRO A 21 22.89 9.48 50.30
N PRO A 22 23.92 9.29 51.15
CA PRO A 22 24.70 10.41 51.74
C PRO A 22 25.94 10.88 50.96
N HIS A 23 26.23 12.18 51.16
CA HIS A 23 27.46 12.95 50.90
C HIS A 23 28.67 12.28 50.23
N LEU A 24 29.07 12.82 49.06
CA LEU A 24 30.47 12.83 48.60
C LEU A 24 30.74 14.04 47.66
N GLN A 25 31.40 15.07 48.21
CA GLN A 25 31.92 16.29 47.56
C GLN A 25 30.92 17.25 46.86
N PRO A 26 31.25 18.56 46.74
CA PRO A 26 30.45 19.53 45.98
C PRO A 26 30.71 19.42 44.47
N PRO A 27 29.76 19.85 43.61
CA PRO A 27 29.98 19.91 42.17
C PRO A 27 31.00 20.99 41.80
N TYR A 28 31.75 20.76 40.71
CA TYR A 28 32.50 21.82 40.03
C TYR A 28 31.52 22.83 39.41
N ASP A 29 31.82 24.12 39.55
CA ASP A 29 30.93 25.18 39.10
C ASP A 29 31.01 25.38 37.58
N ASN A 30 29.88 25.31 36.88
CA ASN A 30 29.85 25.35 35.40
C ASN A 30 30.44 26.65 34.81
N GLN A 31 30.47 27.74 35.58
CA GLN A 31 31.10 28.99 35.14
C GLN A 31 32.62 28.87 35.03
N ASP A 32 33.29 28.10 35.90
CA ASP A 32 34.76 28.01 35.88
C ASP A 32 35.26 27.20 34.69
N CYS A 33 34.52 26.17 34.26
CA CYS A 33 34.84 25.44 33.04
C CYS A 33 34.84 26.34 31.79
N ALA A 34 33.89 27.29 31.70
CA ALA A 34 33.83 28.26 30.60
C ALA A 34 34.97 29.30 30.67
N ARG A 35 35.29 29.80 31.88
CA ARG A 35 36.42 30.72 32.11
C ARG A 35 37.75 30.08 31.74
N ASP A 36 38.00 28.84 32.16
CA ASP A 36 39.23 28.13 31.79
C ASP A 36 39.28 27.79 30.29
N PHE A 37 38.16 27.51 29.62
CA PHE A 37 38.11 27.34 28.16
C PHE A 37 38.56 28.62 27.41
N GLN A 38 38.01 29.78 27.78
CA GLN A 38 38.44 31.08 27.24
C GLN A 38 39.91 31.42 27.59
N ARG A 39 40.39 31.00 28.76
CA ARG A 39 41.79 31.12 29.18
C ARG A 39 42.72 30.23 28.34
N TYR A 40 42.31 29.01 27.99
CA TYR A 40 43.07 28.13 27.09
C TYR A 40 43.08 28.67 25.65
N LEU A 41 41.96 29.17 25.13
CA LEU A 41 41.89 29.88 23.84
C LEU A 41 42.85 31.09 23.83
N SER A 42 42.85 31.89 24.89
CA SER A 42 43.74 33.06 25.03
C SER A 42 45.22 32.67 25.04
N LYS A 43 45.58 31.56 25.71
CA LYS A 43 46.94 31.00 25.66
C LYS A 43 47.31 30.51 24.25
N LEU A 44 46.42 29.77 23.57
CA LEU A 44 46.64 29.32 22.19
C LEU A 44 46.83 30.50 21.20
N HIS A 45 46.15 31.62 21.40
CA HIS A 45 46.37 32.83 20.61
C HIS A 45 47.68 33.57 20.94
N SER A 46 48.22 33.40 22.16
CA SER A 46 49.51 34.01 22.52
C SER A 46 50.73 33.27 21.94
N LEU A 47 50.57 31.98 21.63
CA LEU A 47 51.61 31.16 21.01
C LEU A 47 51.83 31.50 19.52
N ARG A 48 53.07 31.32 19.04
CA ARG A 48 53.45 31.42 17.64
C ARG A 48 54.20 30.16 17.22
N PRO A 49 54.03 29.65 15.98
CA PRO A 49 54.74 28.45 15.51
C PRO A 49 56.26 28.58 15.69
N SER A 50 56.88 27.59 16.30
CA SER A 50 58.32 27.51 16.51
C SER A 50 58.79 26.05 16.52
N ASP A 51 60.08 25.84 16.28
CA ASP A 51 60.71 24.52 16.32
C ASP A 51 61.58 24.30 17.57
N SER A 52 61.41 25.14 18.60
CA SER A 52 62.01 24.92 19.92
C SER A 52 61.30 23.82 20.71
N GLU A 53 62.05 23.08 21.52
CA GLU A 53 61.50 22.08 22.43
C GLU A 53 60.60 22.70 23.50
N THR A 54 60.87 23.94 23.90
CA THR A 54 60.03 24.71 24.83
C THR A 54 58.62 24.94 24.28
N PHE A 55 58.50 25.40 23.03
CA PHE A 55 57.21 25.57 22.35
C PHE A 55 56.47 24.23 22.22
N ARG A 56 57.17 23.17 21.76
CA ARG A 56 56.56 21.84 21.61
C ARG A 56 56.07 21.26 22.94
N THR A 57 56.78 21.53 24.04
CA THR A 57 56.36 21.12 25.39
C THR A 57 55.16 21.92 25.89
N GLU A 58 55.15 23.24 25.67
CA GLU A 58 54.06 24.12 26.10
C GLU A 58 52.74 23.81 25.38
N ILE A 59 52.75 23.65 24.04
CA ILE A 59 51.56 23.25 23.28
C ILE A 59 51.12 21.82 23.62
N ASN A 60 52.05 20.89 23.84
CA ASN A 60 51.74 19.53 24.27
C ASN A 60 50.92 19.52 25.57
N LEU A 61 51.31 20.35 26.55
CA LEU A 61 50.61 20.48 27.84
C LEU A 61 49.24 21.16 27.71
N LEU A 62 49.10 22.16 26.82
CA LEU A 62 47.80 22.81 26.57
C LEU A 62 46.81 21.87 25.88
N LEU A 63 47.27 21.03 24.96
CA LEU A 63 46.44 20.01 24.32
C LEU A 63 46.00 18.94 25.33
N ASP A 64 46.90 18.48 26.21
CA ASP A 64 46.52 17.55 27.29
C ASP A 64 45.49 18.18 28.25
N GLN A 65 45.66 19.45 28.62
CA GLN A 65 44.70 20.17 29.48
C GLN A 65 43.31 20.23 28.84
N LEU A 66 43.21 20.60 27.55
CA LEU A 66 41.95 20.64 26.81
C LEU A 66 41.30 19.25 26.59
N ILE A 67 42.11 18.19 26.39
CA ILE A 67 41.59 16.82 26.26
C ILE A 67 41.11 16.26 27.61
N SER A 68 41.78 16.63 28.71
CA SER A 68 41.46 16.16 30.07
C SER A 68 40.28 16.88 30.74
N GLN A 69 39.70 17.90 30.10
CA GLN A 69 38.59 18.67 30.66
C GLN A 69 37.25 17.93 30.45
N ASP A 70 36.48 17.78 31.54
CA ASP A 70 35.17 17.13 31.52
C ASP A 70 34.07 18.08 30.99
N TYR A 71 33.88 18.06 29.66
CA TYR A 71 32.82 18.83 29.01
C TYR A 71 31.45 18.15 29.16
N THR A 72 30.63 18.66 30.07
CA THR A 72 29.25 18.22 30.27
C THR A 72 28.38 18.56 29.05
N PRO A 73 27.75 17.58 28.37
CA PRO A 73 26.93 17.84 27.19
C PRO A 73 25.66 18.62 27.55
N GLY A 74 25.33 19.63 26.74
CA GLY A 74 24.14 20.48 26.92
C GLY A 74 24.33 21.75 27.77
N VAL A 75 25.55 22.04 28.27
CA VAL A 75 25.82 23.28 29.01
C VAL A 75 25.81 24.50 28.07
N THR A 76 24.88 25.41 28.31
CA THR A 76 24.82 26.74 27.66
C THR A 76 25.92 27.64 28.21
N GLY A 77 27.08 27.68 27.55
CA GLY A 77 28.21 28.51 27.97
C GLY A 77 29.40 28.59 27.01
N PHE A 78 29.48 27.74 26.00
CA PHE A 78 30.55 27.74 24.99
C PHE A 78 30.00 28.19 23.64
N GLY A 79 30.61 29.20 23.02
CA GLY A 79 30.28 29.62 21.66
C GLY A 79 30.74 28.59 20.63
N GLN A 80 29.90 28.27 19.63
CA GLN A 80 30.31 27.40 18.52
C GLN A 80 31.55 27.98 17.80
N GLU A 81 31.59 29.30 17.65
CA GLU A 81 32.73 30.06 17.13
C GLU A 81 34.00 29.91 17.99
N GLU A 82 33.89 29.89 19.32
CA GLU A 82 35.03 29.72 20.24
C GLU A 82 35.64 28.32 20.12
N VAL A 83 34.80 27.28 20.04
CA VAL A 83 35.24 25.90 19.85
C VAL A 83 35.94 25.76 18.50
N CYS A 84 35.36 26.30 17.42
CA CYS A 84 35.99 26.31 16.09
C CYS A 84 37.32 27.09 16.11
N ALA A 85 37.40 28.22 16.82
CA ALA A 85 38.63 29.00 16.96
C ALA A 85 39.75 28.22 17.67
N ILE A 86 39.47 27.50 18.77
CA ILE A 86 40.47 26.62 19.41
C ILE A 86 40.96 25.55 18.42
N LEU A 87 40.05 24.85 17.74
CA LEU A 87 40.42 23.76 16.83
C LEU A 87 41.28 24.27 15.65
N VAL A 88 40.88 25.39 15.05
CA VAL A 88 41.61 26.02 13.94
C VAL A 88 42.97 26.54 14.40
N GLN A 89 43.07 27.19 15.56
CA GLN A 89 44.34 27.68 16.09
C GLN A 89 45.28 26.52 16.48
N ALA A 90 44.77 25.43 17.06
CA ALA A 90 45.56 24.23 17.34
C ALA A 90 46.16 23.64 16.06
N CYS A 91 45.36 23.54 14.99
CA CYS A 91 45.80 23.08 13.67
C CYS A 91 46.75 24.07 12.94
N ARG A 92 46.77 25.36 13.32
CA ARG A 92 47.74 26.34 12.79
C ARG A 92 49.09 26.29 13.49
N LEU A 93 49.13 25.91 14.77
CA LEU A 93 50.35 25.90 15.57
C LEU A 93 51.19 24.63 15.38
N VAL A 94 50.54 23.51 15.04
CA VAL A 94 51.19 22.21 14.86
C VAL A 94 51.58 21.97 13.41
N GLN A 95 52.87 21.74 13.17
CA GLN A 95 53.40 21.35 11.85
C GLN A 95 53.25 19.83 11.61
N HIS A 96 53.09 19.40 10.35
CA HIS A 96 52.90 17.97 10.00
C HIS A 96 54.10 17.07 10.28
N ASN A 97 55.31 17.63 10.41
CA ASN A 97 56.52 16.93 10.86
C ASN A 97 56.54 16.63 12.38
N GLN A 98 55.64 17.23 13.17
CA GLN A 98 55.54 17.06 14.62
C GLN A 98 54.48 16.01 14.97
N GLU A 99 54.65 14.77 14.51
CA GLU A 99 53.63 13.69 14.52
C GLU A 99 52.94 13.46 15.88
N HIS A 100 53.66 13.55 17.00
CA HIS A 100 53.07 13.44 18.34
C HIS A 100 52.08 14.56 18.69
N LEU A 101 52.31 15.77 18.17
CA LEU A 101 51.38 16.88 18.31
C LEU A 101 50.21 16.77 17.32
N VAL A 102 50.44 16.24 16.11
CA VAL A 102 49.36 15.95 15.15
C VAL A 102 48.36 14.94 15.73
N SER A 103 48.85 13.83 16.29
CA SER A 103 48.03 12.83 17.02
C SER A 103 47.17 13.51 18.10
N LYS A 104 47.76 14.37 18.95
CA LYS A 104 47.01 15.08 20.00
C LYS A 104 46.00 16.10 19.49
N VAL A 105 46.32 16.89 18.46
CA VAL A 105 45.36 17.82 17.86
C VAL A 105 44.18 17.06 17.24
N CYS A 106 44.42 15.92 16.60
CA CYS A 106 43.35 15.08 16.08
C CYS A 106 42.50 14.43 17.19
N GLN A 107 43.11 14.01 18.31
CA GLN A 107 42.38 13.57 19.51
C GLN A 107 41.51 14.70 20.07
N LEU A 108 41.99 15.95 20.12
CA LEU A 108 41.23 17.11 20.55
C LEU A 108 40.04 17.42 19.61
N VAL A 109 40.27 17.42 18.29
CA VAL A 109 39.21 17.59 17.28
C VAL A 109 38.12 16.51 17.44
N HIS A 110 38.53 15.25 17.58
CA HIS A 110 37.59 14.14 17.80
C HIS A 110 36.81 14.30 19.10
N TYR A 111 37.47 14.69 20.19
CA TYR A 111 36.86 14.84 21.51
C TYR A 111 35.85 15.99 21.56
N LEU A 112 36.27 17.22 21.22
CA LEU A 112 35.41 18.41 21.32
C LEU A 112 34.17 18.30 20.43
N LEU A 113 34.32 17.90 19.16
CA LEU A 113 33.18 17.81 18.23
C LEU A 113 32.16 16.76 18.67
N ASN A 114 32.60 15.59 19.18
CA ASN A 114 31.67 14.55 19.64
C ASN A 114 31.04 14.87 21.02
N ARG A 115 31.75 15.57 21.91
CA ARG A 115 31.23 15.96 23.23
C ARG A 115 30.24 17.13 23.15
N LEU A 116 30.60 18.17 22.41
CA LEU A 116 29.86 19.43 22.35
C LEU A 116 28.86 19.50 21.17
N GLN A 117 28.90 18.52 20.25
CA GLN A 117 28.00 18.43 19.07
C GLN A 117 27.96 19.73 18.23
N VAL A 118 29.12 20.39 18.09
CA VAL A 118 29.24 21.70 17.44
C VAL A 118 29.04 21.60 15.93
N ILE A 119 28.17 22.46 15.40
CA ILE A 119 28.03 22.66 13.96
C ILE A 119 29.17 23.56 13.49
N VAL A 120 30.10 22.99 12.70
CA VAL A 120 31.18 23.76 12.10
C VAL A 120 30.66 24.51 10.86
N ASP A 121 30.99 25.79 10.76
CA ASP A 121 30.75 26.61 9.57
C ASP A 121 31.60 26.14 8.38
N GLU A 122 31.26 26.59 7.18
CA GLU A 122 31.91 26.12 5.95
C GLU A 122 33.40 26.49 5.88
N GLN A 123 33.80 27.67 6.38
CA GLN A 123 35.18 28.16 6.26
C GLN A 123 36.14 27.43 7.21
N ASN A 124 35.75 27.26 8.48
CA ASN A 124 36.53 26.52 9.45
C ASN A 124 36.53 25.01 9.15
N LEU A 125 35.43 24.46 8.62
CA LEU A 125 35.40 23.08 8.14
C LEU A 125 36.39 22.86 7.00
N ASP A 126 36.43 23.76 6.01
CA ASP A 126 37.36 23.70 4.87
C ASP A 126 38.83 23.65 5.35
N PHE A 127 39.18 24.46 6.36
CA PHE A 127 40.52 24.49 6.95
C PHE A 127 40.85 23.20 7.72
N LEU A 128 39.93 22.72 8.57
CA LEU A 128 40.15 21.52 9.39
C LEU A 128 40.19 20.23 8.56
N LEU A 129 39.41 20.16 7.47
CA LEU A 129 39.51 19.10 6.46
C LEU A 129 40.85 19.16 5.73
N ALA A 130 41.28 20.34 5.27
CA ALA A 130 42.58 20.52 4.61
C ALA A 130 43.76 20.06 5.49
N PHE A 131 43.75 20.43 6.79
CA PHE A 131 44.76 19.99 7.75
C PHE A 131 44.78 18.46 7.90
N SER A 132 43.61 17.86 8.12
CA SER A 132 43.46 16.40 8.34
C SER A 132 43.86 15.58 7.12
N ILE A 133 43.47 16.02 5.92
CA ILE A 133 43.83 15.40 4.64
C ILE A 133 45.33 15.55 4.36
N SER A 134 45.93 16.69 4.74
CA SER A 134 47.38 16.91 4.59
C SER A 134 48.20 16.06 5.56
N ALA A 135 47.69 15.80 6.77
CA ALA A 135 48.30 14.91 7.75
C ALA A 135 48.30 13.45 7.24
N LEU A 136 47.17 12.94 6.72
CA LEU A 136 47.06 11.61 6.10
C LEU A 136 47.91 11.40 4.83
N LYS A 137 48.57 12.45 4.31
CA LYS A 137 49.51 12.40 3.18
C LYS A 137 50.99 12.49 3.60
N GLN A 138 51.28 12.95 4.82
CA GLN A 138 52.63 13.35 5.24
C GLN A 138 53.12 12.63 6.50
N CYS A 139 52.22 12.36 7.46
CA CYS A 139 52.57 11.68 8.71
C CYS A 139 52.65 10.16 8.51
N SER A 140 53.36 9.48 9.40
CA SER A 140 53.54 8.04 9.37
C SER A 140 52.34 7.28 9.98
N SER A 141 52.21 6.01 9.62
CA SER A 141 50.99 5.21 9.77
C SER A 141 50.42 5.12 11.20
N TRP A 142 51.26 5.18 12.24
CA TRP A 142 50.80 5.11 13.63
C TRP A 142 49.92 6.30 14.04
N THR A 143 50.03 7.44 13.35
CA THR A 143 49.17 8.62 13.57
C THR A 143 47.79 8.50 12.91
N HIS A 144 47.65 7.65 11.88
CA HIS A 144 46.49 7.68 10.99
C HIS A 144 45.17 7.34 11.70
N ALA A 145 45.20 6.53 12.77
CA ALA A 145 43.99 6.20 13.53
C ALA A 145 43.34 7.46 14.15
N ASP A 146 44.13 8.27 14.86
CA ASP A 146 43.67 9.52 15.47
C ASP A 146 43.18 10.51 14.40
N ILE A 147 43.91 10.63 13.28
CA ILE A 147 43.57 11.56 12.20
C ILE A 147 42.26 11.14 11.50
N LEU A 148 42.03 9.82 11.32
CA LEU A 148 40.76 9.30 10.80
C LEU A 148 39.61 9.49 11.81
N HIS A 149 39.86 9.35 13.12
CA HIS A 149 38.88 9.66 14.16
C HIS A 149 38.48 11.15 14.16
N ALA A 150 39.44 12.06 13.98
CA ALA A 150 39.19 13.49 13.79
C ALA A 150 38.38 13.77 12.51
N LEU A 151 38.81 13.21 11.38
CA LEU A 151 38.13 13.34 10.10
C LEU A 151 36.69 12.82 10.17
N ALA A 152 36.46 11.68 10.82
CA ALA A 152 35.13 11.09 11.02
C ALA A 152 34.18 12.00 11.83
N ALA A 153 34.71 12.81 12.75
CA ALA A 153 33.94 13.80 13.50
C ALA A 153 33.64 15.05 12.65
N LEU A 154 34.62 15.55 11.89
CA LEU A 154 34.45 16.71 10.99
C LEU A 154 33.37 16.47 9.91
N VAL A 155 33.35 15.29 9.29
CA VAL A 155 32.38 14.97 8.21
C VAL A 155 30.98 14.60 8.71
N TYR A 156 30.80 14.38 10.02
CA TYR A 156 29.50 14.01 10.61
C TYR A 156 28.47 15.11 10.36
N ASN A 157 27.35 14.78 9.71
CA ASN A 157 26.31 15.71 9.24
C ASN A 157 26.81 16.84 8.30
N ASN A 158 28.06 16.80 7.83
CA ASN A 158 28.66 17.83 6.98
C ASN A 158 28.97 17.33 5.55
N GLY A 159 28.51 16.14 5.16
CA GLY A 159 28.82 15.50 3.87
C GLY A 159 28.52 16.40 2.65
N SER A 160 27.43 17.17 2.68
CA SER A 160 27.06 18.11 1.60
C SER A 160 28.06 19.25 1.41
N LYS A 161 28.71 19.71 2.49
CA LYS A 161 29.74 20.77 2.48
C LYS A 161 31.10 20.26 1.99
N CYS A 162 31.32 18.95 1.95
CA CYS A 162 32.64 18.36 1.68
C CYS A 162 33.04 18.34 0.19
N GLN A 163 32.25 18.95 -0.71
CA GLN A 163 32.34 18.82 -2.17
C GLN A 163 33.77 18.99 -2.72
N LYS A 164 34.49 20.01 -2.22
CA LYS A 164 35.87 20.35 -2.56
C LYS A 164 36.87 19.20 -2.35
N TYR A 165 36.62 18.32 -1.39
CA TYR A 165 37.52 17.23 -0.98
C TYR A 165 37.03 15.83 -1.38
N LEU A 166 35.82 15.68 -1.93
CA LEU A 166 35.26 14.37 -2.26
C LEU A 166 36.15 13.58 -3.24
N HIS A 167 36.79 14.25 -4.21
CA HIS A 167 37.71 13.56 -5.13
C HIS A 167 38.94 13.01 -4.41
N GLU A 168 39.52 13.74 -3.45
CA GLU A 168 40.70 13.28 -2.69
C GLU A 168 40.38 12.20 -1.65
N LEU A 169 39.13 12.17 -1.15
CA LEU A 169 38.68 11.20 -0.16
C LEU A 169 38.11 9.93 -0.81
N LEU A 170 37.25 10.09 -1.83
CA LEU A 170 36.36 9.06 -2.41
C LEU A 170 36.57 8.83 -3.92
N GLY A 171 37.51 9.53 -4.57
CA GLY A 171 37.91 9.23 -5.95
C GLY A 171 38.59 7.87 -6.09
N SER A 172 38.89 7.45 -7.33
CA SER A 172 39.48 6.12 -7.62
C SER A 172 40.85 5.88 -6.96
N THR A 173 41.60 6.94 -6.65
CA THR A 173 42.85 6.92 -5.88
C THR A 173 42.71 7.58 -4.49
N GLY A 174 41.47 7.83 -4.06
CA GLY A 174 41.14 8.56 -2.84
C GLY A 174 41.70 7.91 -1.57
N ILE A 175 41.96 8.73 -0.55
CA ILE A 175 42.60 8.28 0.69
C ILE A 175 41.74 7.22 1.41
N LEU A 176 40.43 7.45 1.54
CA LEU A 176 39.55 6.50 2.22
C LEU A 176 39.39 5.20 1.44
N VAL A 177 39.36 5.27 0.10
CA VAL A 177 39.28 4.10 -0.78
C VAL A 177 40.55 3.24 -0.66
N ARG A 178 41.74 3.84 -0.68
CA ARG A 178 43.01 3.12 -0.47
C ARG A 178 43.14 2.51 0.92
N LEU A 179 42.58 3.16 1.95
CA LEU A 179 42.52 2.63 3.31
C LEU A 179 41.43 1.54 3.48
N CYS A 180 40.62 1.28 2.46
CA CYS A 180 39.64 0.20 2.42
C CYS A 180 40.02 -0.97 1.51
N ASP A 181 41.23 -0.97 0.94
CA ASP A 181 41.76 -2.12 0.20
C ASP A 181 42.00 -3.32 1.13
N LEU A 182 41.72 -4.52 0.63
CA LEU A 182 41.84 -5.79 1.35
C LEU A 182 43.30 -6.15 1.70
N ASN A 183 44.26 -5.47 1.07
CA ASN A 183 45.69 -5.60 1.35
C ASN A 183 46.18 -4.80 2.57
N GLN A 184 45.32 -4.00 3.22
CA GLN A 184 45.67 -3.22 4.42
C GLN A 184 45.85 -4.15 5.65
N PRO A 185 47.07 -4.29 6.21
CA PRO A 185 47.28 -5.12 7.40
C PRO A 185 46.67 -4.56 8.70
N ASP A 186 46.33 -3.27 8.76
CA ASP A 186 45.79 -2.63 9.97
C ASP A 186 44.23 -2.58 9.98
N PRO A 187 43.56 -3.35 10.86
CA PRO A 187 42.10 -3.36 10.96
C PRO A 187 41.51 -2.15 11.71
N GLU A 188 42.29 -1.44 12.54
CA GLU A 188 41.86 -0.21 13.23
C GLU A 188 41.76 0.94 12.20
N LEU A 189 42.71 1.03 11.26
CA LEU A 189 42.66 1.98 10.14
C LEU A 189 41.49 1.67 9.18
N TRP A 190 41.28 0.41 8.81
CA TRP A 190 40.15 0.03 7.95
C TRP A 190 38.80 0.37 8.60
N ARG A 191 38.63 0.01 9.88
CA ARG A 191 37.46 0.34 10.70
C ARG A 191 37.23 1.85 10.83
N ALA A 192 38.29 2.66 10.85
CA ALA A 192 38.20 4.11 10.90
C ALA A 192 37.84 4.72 9.53
N ALA A 193 38.47 4.28 8.44
CA ALA A 193 38.15 4.73 7.08
C ALA A 193 36.68 4.46 6.70
N ILE A 194 36.17 3.25 6.99
CA ILE A 194 34.74 2.91 6.81
C ILE A 194 33.83 3.79 7.67
N HIS A 195 34.26 4.23 8.87
CA HIS A 195 33.51 5.19 9.69
C HIS A 195 33.47 6.58 9.01
N CYS A 196 34.60 7.10 8.51
CA CYS A 196 34.64 8.36 7.76
C CYS A 196 33.69 8.33 6.56
N MET A 197 33.73 7.26 5.76
CA MET A 197 32.84 7.07 4.62
C MET A 197 31.36 7.00 5.05
N ALA A 198 31.04 6.30 6.14
CA ALA A 198 29.67 6.20 6.64
C ALA A 198 29.12 7.55 7.13
N ASN A 199 29.95 8.39 7.76
CA ASN A 199 29.54 9.71 8.20
C ASN A 199 29.44 10.73 7.05
N LEU A 200 30.30 10.65 6.01
CA LEU A 200 30.15 11.40 4.75
C LEU A 200 28.81 11.10 4.05
N CYS A 201 28.27 9.90 4.21
CA CYS A 201 27.00 9.48 3.61
C CYS A 201 25.74 9.89 4.40
N LEU A 202 25.88 10.59 5.54
CA LEU A 202 24.74 11.03 6.36
C LEU A 202 23.98 12.17 5.68
N GLY A 203 22.69 11.97 5.46
CA GLY A 203 21.78 13.00 4.96
C GLY A 203 21.32 13.94 6.05
N VAL A 204 21.28 15.24 5.73
CA VAL A 204 20.62 16.27 6.54
C VAL A 204 19.40 16.77 5.75
N PRO A 205 18.20 16.90 6.36
CA PRO A 205 17.02 17.41 5.67
C PRO A 205 17.27 18.77 5.01
N GLY A 206 16.83 18.92 3.75
CA GLY A 206 17.01 20.14 2.97
C GLY A 206 18.40 20.35 2.35
N GLN A 207 19.38 19.46 2.58
CA GLN A 207 20.71 19.51 1.97
C GLN A 207 20.84 18.56 0.78
N PRO A 208 21.71 18.85 -0.21
CA PRO A 208 22.02 17.91 -1.29
C PRO A 208 22.81 16.71 -0.76
N TYR A 209 22.66 15.57 -1.42
CA TYR A 209 23.42 14.35 -1.16
C TYR A 209 24.70 14.30 -2.00
N LEU A 210 25.66 13.45 -1.61
CA LEU A 210 26.87 13.15 -2.40
C LEU A 210 26.52 12.80 -3.85
N ASP A 211 27.37 13.16 -4.81
CA ASP A 211 27.18 12.78 -6.21
C ASP A 211 27.18 11.25 -6.40
N ASP A 212 26.35 10.78 -7.34
CA ASP A 212 26.16 9.34 -7.63
C ASP A 212 27.45 8.51 -7.85
N PRO A 213 28.53 8.98 -8.52
CA PRO A 213 29.79 8.21 -8.59
C PRO A 213 30.38 7.95 -7.20
N TYR A 214 30.46 8.96 -6.33
CA TYR A 214 30.99 8.79 -4.97
C TYR A 214 30.07 7.93 -4.10
N ARG A 215 28.74 8.05 -4.26
CA ARG A 215 27.77 7.15 -3.62
C ARG A 215 28.00 5.69 -4.01
N MET A 216 28.31 5.42 -5.27
CA MET A 216 28.61 4.06 -5.74
C MET A 216 29.93 3.54 -5.14
N THR A 217 30.98 4.36 -5.09
CA THR A 217 32.25 4.00 -4.44
C THR A 217 32.03 3.67 -2.95
N CYS A 218 31.28 4.49 -2.21
CA CYS A 218 30.95 4.21 -0.82
C CYS A 218 30.15 2.90 -0.67
N PHE A 219 29.10 2.71 -1.48
CA PHE A 219 28.28 1.50 -1.45
C PHE A 219 29.10 0.22 -1.69
N GLN A 220 30.00 0.25 -2.68
CA GLN A 220 30.89 -0.88 -2.98
C GLN A 220 31.85 -1.18 -1.82
N ASN A 221 32.49 -0.15 -1.24
CA ASN A 221 33.39 -0.35 -0.10
C ASN A 221 32.66 -0.91 1.14
N PHE A 222 31.45 -0.42 1.44
CA PHE A 222 30.63 -0.99 2.51
C PHE A 222 30.21 -2.44 2.22
N LEU A 223 29.82 -2.75 0.98
CA LEU A 223 29.42 -4.12 0.59
C LEU A 223 30.60 -5.09 0.69
N THR A 224 31.79 -4.70 0.21
CA THR A 224 33.04 -5.45 0.36
C THR A 224 33.39 -5.70 1.83
N ALA A 225 33.31 -4.67 2.69
CA ALA A 225 33.56 -4.80 4.13
C ALA A 225 32.58 -5.74 4.84
N LEU A 226 31.38 -5.94 4.29
CA LEU A 226 30.39 -6.90 4.80
C LEU A 226 30.56 -8.31 4.19
N GLN A 227 31.08 -8.43 2.97
CA GLN A 227 31.33 -9.72 2.31
C GLN A 227 32.62 -10.41 2.76
N THR A 228 33.66 -9.63 3.07
CA THR A 228 35.01 -10.13 3.44
C THR A 228 34.98 -11.10 4.64
N PRO A 229 35.68 -12.25 4.58
CA PRO A 229 35.79 -13.18 5.72
C PRO A 229 36.67 -12.63 6.85
N LYS A 230 36.39 -13.01 8.10
CA LYS A 230 37.16 -12.57 9.28
C LYS A 230 38.63 -13.08 9.21
N PRO A 231 39.66 -12.25 9.43
CA PRO A 231 40.97 -12.71 9.85
C PRO A 231 40.97 -13.13 11.33
N ASN A 232 41.67 -14.21 11.68
CA ASN A 232 41.61 -14.89 12.99
C ASN A 232 42.22 -14.13 14.19
N ILE A 233 42.54 -12.83 14.05
CA ILE A 233 43.41 -12.08 14.98
C ILE A 233 42.70 -10.87 15.62
N VAL A 234 41.48 -10.52 15.20
CA VAL A 234 40.81 -9.27 15.56
C VAL A 234 39.73 -9.45 16.63
N ASP A 235 39.67 -8.52 17.59
CA ASP A 235 38.62 -8.38 18.61
C ASP A 235 37.20 -8.38 18.01
N GLU A 236 36.29 -9.16 18.61
CA GLU A 236 34.88 -9.26 18.23
C GLU A 236 34.16 -7.90 18.31
N ILE A 237 34.51 -7.03 19.26
CA ILE A 237 33.88 -5.71 19.43
C ILE A 237 34.30 -4.76 18.29
N ALA A 238 35.58 -4.76 17.92
CA ALA A 238 36.09 -4.06 16.74
C ALA A 238 35.41 -4.53 15.44
N VAL A 239 35.25 -5.85 15.25
CA VAL A 239 34.53 -6.43 14.10
C VAL A 239 33.05 -6.01 14.11
N CYS A 240 32.35 -6.12 15.24
CA CYS A 240 30.96 -5.66 15.34
C CYS A 240 30.81 -4.16 15.04
N THR A 241 31.82 -3.35 15.37
CA THR A 241 31.84 -1.91 15.09
C THR A 241 32.05 -1.61 13.59
N LEU A 242 32.95 -2.33 12.92
CA LEU A 242 33.12 -2.27 11.45
C LEU A 242 31.81 -2.60 10.73
N LEU A 243 31.16 -3.71 11.12
CA LEU A 243 29.89 -4.15 10.53
C LEU A 243 28.77 -3.11 10.74
N GLN A 244 28.64 -2.54 11.94
CA GLN A 244 27.69 -1.46 12.22
C GLN A 244 27.93 -0.22 11.35
N ASN A 245 29.18 0.22 11.17
CA ASN A 245 29.52 1.39 10.36
C ASN A 245 29.14 1.17 8.88
N ALA A 246 29.49 0.02 8.30
CA ALA A 246 29.15 -0.32 6.92
C ALA A 246 27.63 -0.42 6.70
N LEU A 247 26.89 -1.07 7.61
CA LEU A 247 25.43 -1.17 7.55
C LEU A 247 24.74 0.20 7.66
N LYS A 248 25.22 1.08 8.56
CA LYS A 248 24.75 2.47 8.70
C LYS A 248 25.05 3.31 7.46
N GLY A 249 26.23 3.13 6.85
CA GLY A 249 26.62 3.80 5.61
C GLY A 249 25.70 3.45 4.44
N ILE A 250 25.44 2.16 4.22
CA ILE A 250 24.47 1.71 3.20
C ILE A 250 23.06 2.23 3.52
N GLN A 251 22.61 2.13 4.77
CA GLN A 251 21.29 2.62 5.17
C GLN A 251 21.09 4.11 4.84
N SER A 252 22.13 4.92 5.06
CA SER A 252 22.11 6.36 4.82
C SER A 252 22.10 6.68 3.32
N LEU A 253 22.90 5.97 2.51
CA LEU A 253 22.87 6.05 1.04
C LEU A 253 21.50 5.70 0.44
N LEU A 254 20.79 4.72 1.01
CA LEU A 254 19.46 4.28 0.57
C LEU A 254 18.33 5.21 1.01
N ASN A 255 18.44 5.82 2.19
CA ASN A 255 17.46 6.80 2.67
C ASN A 255 17.52 8.12 1.88
N GLY A 256 18.71 8.51 1.41
CA GLY A 256 18.92 9.85 0.87
C GLY A 256 18.27 10.15 -0.48
N SER A 257 18.39 9.24 -1.44
CA SER A 257 17.68 9.31 -2.71
C SER A 257 17.59 7.92 -3.37
N LYS A 258 16.70 7.75 -4.35
CA LYS A 258 16.39 6.47 -5.01
C LYS A 258 17.59 5.86 -5.76
N MET A 259 18.48 5.23 -5.02
CA MET A 259 19.64 4.52 -5.54
C MET A 259 19.18 3.30 -6.35
N LYS A 260 19.59 3.22 -7.62
CA LYS A 260 19.08 2.25 -8.59
C LYS A 260 19.66 0.84 -8.44
N LEU A 261 19.44 0.19 -7.29
CA LEU A 261 19.97 -1.14 -6.95
C LEU A 261 19.69 -2.26 -7.98
N LEU A 262 18.66 -2.09 -8.81
CA LEU A 262 18.30 -3.04 -9.87
C LEU A 262 19.17 -2.86 -11.13
N GLU A 263 19.46 -1.61 -11.54
CA GLU A 263 20.32 -1.33 -12.72
C GLU A 263 21.79 -1.66 -12.44
N THR A 264 22.23 -1.67 -11.17
CA THR A 264 23.60 -2.01 -10.78
C THR A 264 23.81 -3.51 -10.49
N GLY A 265 22.75 -4.32 -10.53
CA GLY A 265 22.79 -5.75 -10.21
C GLY A 265 23.06 -6.10 -8.73
N GLN A 266 23.36 -5.13 -7.87
CA GLN A 266 23.85 -5.40 -6.50
C GLN A 266 22.76 -5.75 -5.48
N LEU A 267 21.48 -5.68 -5.85
CA LEU A 267 20.38 -6.00 -4.94
C LEU A 267 20.50 -7.42 -4.34
N GLY A 268 20.87 -8.41 -5.15
CA GLY A 268 21.05 -9.80 -4.69
C GLY A 268 22.21 -9.95 -3.69
N SER A 269 23.33 -9.27 -3.95
CA SER A 269 24.50 -9.20 -3.07
C SER A 269 24.17 -8.57 -1.72
N LEU A 270 23.44 -7.45 -1.76
CA LEU A 270 23.00 -6.72 -0.56
C LEU A 270 22.01 -7.56 0.26
N LEU A 271 21.01 -8.16 -0.37
CA LEU A 271 20.03 -9.00 0.34
C LEU A 271 20.68 -10.24 0.98
N ALA A 272 21.69 -10.85 0.33
CA ALA A 272 22.48 -11.94 0.93
C ALA A 272 23.24 -11.50 2.18
N VAL A 273 23.92 -10.34 2.10
CA VAL A 273 24.65 -9.72 3.21
C VAL A 273 23.71 -9.37 4.37
N LEU A 274 22.54 -8.78 4.08
CA LEU A 274 21.54 -8.46 5.10
C LEU A 274 20.98 -9.73 5.76
N LYS A 275 20.71 -10.79 4.96
CA LYS A 275 20.30 -12.10 5.49
C LYS A 275 21.39 -12.76 6.35
N LYS A 276 22.67 -12.59 6.03
CA LYS A 276 23.79 -13.05 6.86
C LYS A 276 23.84 -12.31 8.21
N TYR A 277 23.79 -10.98 8.21
CA TYR A 277 24.01 -10.20 9.44
C TYR A 277 22.78 -10.03 10.33
N MET A 278 21.56 -10.24 9.82
CA MET A 278 20.36 -10.29 10.69
C MET A 278 20.40 -11.46 11.70
N PHE A 279 21.21 -12.51 11.47
CA PHE A 279 21.42 -13.62 12.41
C PHE A 279 22.77 -13.56 13.16
N HIS A 280 23.52 -12.45 13.06
CA HIS A 280 24.87 -12.34 13.60
C HIS A 280 24.95 -12.56 15.13
N GLY A 281 25.70 -13.57 15.56
CA GLY A 281 25.86 -13.91 16.98
C GLY A 281 24.63 -14.56 17.64
N LEU A 282 23.66 -15.05 16.86
CA LEU A 282 22.48 -15.73 17.40
C LEU A 282 22.84 -17.20 17.74
N PRO A 283 22.70 -17.67 19.00
CA PRO A 283 23.17 -19.01 19.41
C PRO A 283 22.48 -20.17 18.67
N GLY A 284 23.24 -21.26 18.45
CA GLY A 284 22.71 -22.50 17.86
C GLY A 284 22.46 -22.44 16.35
N LEU A 285 22.90 -21.39 15.66
CA LEU A 285 22.73 -21.23 14.22
C LEU A 285 24.09 -21.06 13.52
N SER A 286 24.55 -22.11 12.83
CA SER A 286 25.55 -21.99 11.78
C SER A 286 24.82 -21.91 10.43
N ILE A 287 25.01 -20.81 9.70
CA ILE A 287 24.31 -20.55 8.43
C ILE A 287 25.35 -20.18 7.39
N GLU A 288 25.63 -21.11 6.48
CA GLU A 288 26.31 -20.77 5.23
C GLU A 288 25.34 -19.98 4.35
N MET A 289 25.79 -18.82 3.87
CA MET A 289 24.98 -17.91 3.06
C MET A 289 25.66 -17.72 1.69
N PRO A 290 24.96 -17.83 0.56
CA PRO A 290 25.54 -17.51 -0.74
C PRO A 290 25.97 -16.05 -0.80
N SER A 291 26.93 -15.72 -1.67
CA SER A 291 27.40 -14.35 -1.88
C SER A 291 26.35 -13.42 -2.50
N VAL A 292 25.39 -13.99 -3.23
CA VAL A 292 24.29 -13.33 -3.93
C VAL A 292 23.02 -14.16 -3.73
N LEU A 293 21.92 -13.53 -3.30
CA LEU A 293 20.58 -14.11 -3.41
C LEU A 293 20.02 -13.79 -4.79
N TYR A 294 19.40 -14.77 -5.43
CA TYR A 294 18.67 -14.58 -6.68
C TYR A 294 17.17 -14.59 -6.42
N PRO A 295 16.37 -13.84 -7.18
CA PRO A 295 14.92 -13.92 -7.08
C PRO A 295 14.47 -15.31 -7.55
N THR A 296 13.56 -15.93 -6.80
CA THR A 296 12.83 -17.11 -7.27
C THR A 296 12.08 -16.72 -8.54
N PRO A 297 12.11 -17.54 -9.62
CA PRO A 297 11.30 -17.33 -10.82
C PRO A 297 9.80 -17.46 -10.52
N LEU A 298 9.20 -16.39 -10.00
CA LEU A 298 7.77 -16.20 -10.01
C LEU A 298 7.34 -16.19 -11.48
N ALA A 299 6.35 -17.02 -11.85
CA ALA A 299 5.68 -16.89 -13.13
C ALA A 299 5.22 -15.43 -13.28
N GLN A 300 5.63 -14.79 -14.38
CA GLN A 300 5.71 -13.32 -14.43
C GLN A 300 4.35 -12.68 -14.12
N TYR A 301 4.36 -11.76 -13.15
CA TYR A 301 3.17 -11.02 -12.71
C TYR A 301 2.82 -9.91 -13.72
N ASP A 302 2.51 -10.32 -14.94
CA ASP A 302 1.48 -9.67 -15.73
C ASP A 302 0.11 -9.99 -15.11
N GLY A 303 -0.92 -9.20 -15.42
CA GLY A 303 -2.31 -9.49 -15.06
C GLY A 303 -2.95 -10.65 -15.85
N ARG A 304 -2.17 -11.66 -16.24
CA ARG A 304 -2.54 -12.75 -17.15
C ARG A 304 -2.45 -14.11 -16.46
N SER A 305 -3.42 -14.97 -16.72
CA SER A 305 -3.43 -16.37 -16.27
C SER A 305 -2.42 -17.21 -17.05
N PRO A 306 -1.86 -18.28 -16.45
CA PRO A 306 -0.89 -19.14 -17.14
C PRO A 306 -1.56 -19.97 -18.23
N THR A 307 -1.08 -19.84 -19.47
CA THR A 307 -1.45 -20.70 -20.59
C THR A 307 -0.81 -22.09 -20.49
N LYS A 308 -1.43 -23.09 -21.13
CA LYS A 308 -0.84 -24.42 -21.31
C LYS A 308 0.29 -24.32 -22.35
N PRO A 309 1.35 -25.16 -22.25
CA PRO A 309 2.29 -25.33 -23.36
C PRO A 309 1.61 -26.12 -24.50
N GLU A 310 1.62 -25.55 -25.71
CA GLU A 310 1.15 -26.23 -26.91
C GLU A 310 2.26 -27.12 -27.51
N GLN A 311 1.86 -28.17 -28.21
CA GLN A 311 2.77 -29.07 -28.93
C GLN A 311 2.99 -28.55 -30.36
N PRO A 312 4.23 -28.52 -30.88
CA PRO A 312 4.47 -28.25 -32.29
C PRO A 312 4.25 -29.53 -33.13
N GLU A 313 3.07 -29.70 -33.71
CA GLU A 313 2.86 -30.66 -34.80
C GLU A 313 3.39 -30.11 -36.14
N ALA A 314 3.57 -30.99 -37.13
CA ALA A 314 4.46 -30.76 -38.27
C ALA A 314 3.76 -30.85 -39.63
N ASN A 315 4.37 -30.19 -40.64
CA ASN A 315 4.58 -30.74 -41.99
C ASN A 315 5.57 -29.85 -42.76
N VAL A 316 6.78 -30.31 -43.10
CA VAL A 316 7.16 -31.16 -44.27
C VAL A 316 7.41 -30.36 -45.55
N ASN A 317 8.69 -30.28 -45.95
CA ASN A 317 9.16 -30.66 -47.30
C ASN A 317 10.69 -30.85 -47.35
N GLN A 318 11.16 -31.65 -48.31
CA GLN A 318 12.56 -32.12 -48.53
C GLN A 318 13.27 -31.29 -49.64
N PRO A 319 14.59 -31.47 -49.98
CA PRO A 319 15.56 -32.56 -49.71
C PRO A 319 16.90 -32.06 -49.08
N THR A 320 18.07 -32.73 -49.02
CA THR A 320 18.64 -33.86 -49.79
C THR A 320 19.71 -34.69 -49.01
N TRP A 321 20.04 -35.87 -49.54
CA TRP A 321 21.08 -36.84 -49.14
C TRP A 321 22.53 -36.31 -49.16
N ASN A 322 23.41 -36.71 -48.21
CA ASN A 322 24.53 -37.67 -48.49
C ASN A 322 25.55 -38.00 -47.33
N LYS A 323 25.61 -39.30 -46.98
CA LYS A 323 26.81 -40.17 -46.79
C LYS A 323 27.77 -40.07 -45.56
N LYS A 324 27.82 -41.21 -44.84
CA LYS A 324 29.02 -41.93 -44.28
C LYS A 324 29.65 -41.37 -42.97
N LYS A 325 30.20 -42.17 -42.03
CA LYS A 325 30.22 -43.65 -41.80
C LYS A 325 30.76 -44.02 -40.39
N ARG A 326 30.14 -45.02 -39.71
CA ARG A 326 30.73 -46.16 -38.91
C ARG A 326 31.80 -45.88 -37.81
N LYS A 327 31.91 -46.63 -36.69
CA LYS A 327 31.69 -48.08 -36.41
C LYS A 327 31.27 -48.38 -34.93
N VAL A 328 30.44 -49.42 -34.74
CA VAL A 328 30.56 -50.63 -33.84
C VAL A 328 31.00 -50.47 -32.36
N GLY A 329 30.42 -51.16 -31.34
CA GLY A 329 29.21 -52.02 -31.24
C GLY A 329 29.38 -53.37 -30.49
N LYS A 330 28.29 -53.89 -29.86
CA LYS A 330 28.09 -55.21 -29.14
C LYS A 330 28.63 -55.29 -27.67
N GLN A 331 28.10 -56.10 -26.72
CA GLN A 331 27.04 -57.16 -26.71
C GLN A 331 26.46 -57.53 -25.30
N LYS A 332 25.14 -57.90 -25.20
CA LYS A 332 24.43 -58.85 -24.24
C LYS A 332 24.50 -58.59 -22.70
N LYS A 333 23.56 -58.98 -21.79
CA LYS A 333 22.19 -59.62 -21.66
C LYS A 333 21.59 -59.11 -20.28
N GLY A 334 20.35 -59.27 -19.76
CA GLY A 334 19.04 -59.91 -20.06
C GLY A 334 17.84 -59.00 -19.65
N HIS A 335 16.59 -59.39 -19.30
CA HIS A 335 15.92 -60.65 -18.84
C HIS A 335 16.23 -61.10 -17.40
N HIS A 336 15.31 -61.40 -16.46
CA HIS A 336 13.82 -61.29 -16.27
C HIS A 336 13.56 -61.16 -14.72
N GLY A 337 12.37 -60.91 -14.13
CA GLY A 337 10.97 -60.69 -14.56
C GLY A 337 10.32 -59.55 -13.73
N GLU A 338 9.03 -59.19 -13.79
CA GLU A 338 7.76 -59.96 -13.60
C GLU A 338 7.63 -60.51 -12.14
N GLU A 339 6.50 -60.41 -11.43
CA GLU A 339 5.11 -60.07 -11.84
C GLU A 339 4.21 -59.62 -10.66
N SER A 340 3.05 -59.01 -10.93
CA SER A 340 1.79 -59.03 -10.12
C SER A 340 1.75 -58.37 -8.71
N LYS A 341 0.58 -58.11 -8.07
CA LYS A 341 -0.70 -57.45 -8.47
C LYS A 341 -1.58 -57.25 -7.19
N GLU A 342 -2.55 -56.32 -7.20
CA GLU A 342 -3.74 -56.27 -6.28
C GLU A 342 -3.47 -56.13 -4.74
N GLU A 343 -4.45 -55.90 -3.86
CA GLU A 343 -5.43 -54.79 -3.80
C GLU A 343 -5.96 -54.60 -2.35
N LEU A 344 -6.95 -53.71 -2.14
CA LEU A 344 -7.81 -53.54 -0.93
C LEU A 344 -7.19 -53.16 0.46
N LYS A 345 -7.39 -51.88 0.82
CA LYS A 345 -8.30 -51.34 1.87
C LYS A 345 -8.36 -51.91 3.32
N ASN A 346 -8.70 -50.97 4.23
CA ASN A 346 -9.33 -51.10 5.57
C ASN A 346 -8.47 -51.66 6.73
N GLU A 347 -8.76 -51.39 8.02
CA GLU A 347 -9.23 -50.17 8.74
C GLU A 347 -9.11 -50.40 10.29
N ILE A 348 -9.20 -49.34 11.12
CA ILE A 348 -9.48 -49.36 12.59
C ILE A 348 -8.34 -49.86 13.54
N GLY A 349 -8.28 -49.29 14.76
CA GLY A 349 -7.45 -49.72 15.91
C GLY A 349 -6.17 -48.90 16.12
N ALA A 350 -6.03 -47.89 17.00
CA ALA A 350 -6.56 -47.59 18.36
C ALA A 350 -5.79 -48.26 19.53
N GLU A 351 -5.60 -47.48 20.61
CA GLU A 351 -5.02 -47.86 21.93
C GLU A 351 -3.51 -48.24 21.99
N ILE A 352 -2.77 -48.07 23.10
CA ILE A 352 -2.75 -47.02 24.15
C ILE A 352 -1.38 -47.03 24.88
N ASN A 353 -1.04 -45.92 25.56
CA ASN A 353 0.08 -45.74 26.51
C ASN A 353 0.60 -46.99 27.26
N ARG A 354 1.94 -47.12 27.38
CA ARG A 354 2.55 -47.65 28.63
C ARG A 354 3.99 -47.19 28.93
N PHE A 355 4.08 -46.23 29.86
CA PHE A 355 5.09 -46.00 30.91
C PHE A 355 6.60 -45.82 30.66
N GLU A 356 7.10 -44.84 31.43
CA GLU A 356 8.47 -44.56 31.85
C GLU A 356 9.19 -45.78 32.48
N LYS A 357 10.55 -45.83 32.46
CA LYS A 357 11.38 -45.30 33.58
C LYS A 357 12.91 -45.37 33.37
N MET A 358 13.56 -44.29 33.83
CA MET A 358 14.86 -44.20 34.54
C MET A 358 16.16 -44.92 34.05
N ARG A 359 17.19 -44.06 33.93
CA ARG A 359 18.56 -44.16 34.52
C ARG A 359 19.72 -44.92 33.83
N LEU A 360 20.66 -44.09 33.37
CA LEU A 360 22.10 -44.01 33.78
C LEU A 360 23.17 -44.99 33.24
N CYS A 361 24.26 -44.35 32.80
CA CYS A 361 25.68 -44.70 33.00
C CYS A 361 26.36 -45.81 32.16
N ALA A 362 27.15 -45.30 31.20
CA ALA A 362 28.61 -45.42 31.15
C ALA A 362 29.30 -46.67 30.55
N GLY A 363 30.32 -46.39 29.73
CA GLY A 363 31.35 -47.34 29.27
C GLY A 363 30.99 -48.18 28.04
N GLU A 364 31.93 -48.56 27.17
CA GLU A 364 33.25 -47.98 26.92
C GLU A 364 33.82 -48.45 25.56
N ALA A 365 34.88 -47.75 25.09
CA ALA A 365 36.08 -48.21 24.36
C ALA A 365 36.16 -49.59 23.62
N GLN A 366 37.00 -49.81 22.59
CA GLN A 366 37.92 -49.00 21.75
C GLN A 366 38.49 -49.89 20.61
N CYS A 367 39.07 -49.28 19.55
CA CYS A 367 40.29 -49.69 18.79
C CYS A 367 40.42 -48.77 17.54
N ASN A 368 41.42 -47.88 17.34
CA ASN A 368 42.79 -47.77 17.88
C ASN A 368 43.71 -48.89 17.34
N LEU A 369 44.97 -48.71 16.90
CA LEU A 369 45.99 -47.64 17.01
C LEU A 369 46.69 -47.38 15.63
N TYR A 370 47.82 -46.69 15.40
CA TYR A 370 49.08 -46.30 16.10
C TYR A 370 49.67 -45.01 15.44
N LEU A 371 50.74 -44.31 15.88
CA LEU A 371 51.76 -44.45 16.95
C LEU A 371 52.26 -43.04 17.40
N GLY A 372 53.44 -42.94 18.04
CA GLY A 372 54.16 -41.69 18.37
C GLY A 372 55.70 -41.84 18.21
N PRO A 373 56.53 -40.90 18.71
CA PRO A 373 57.15 -41.18 20.01
C PRO A 373 57.47 -39.98 20.96
N GLN A 374 57.17 -40.19 22.24
CA GLN A 374 57.89 -39.89 23.51
C GLN A 374 58.92 -38.75 23.69
N LYS A 375 58.92 -38.20 24.93
CA LYS A 375 60.13 -37.86 25.73
C LYS A 375 59.83 -37.90 27.25
N SER A 376 60.86 -37.96 28.09
CA SER A 376 60.80 -38.18 29.56
C SER A 376 61.83 -37.29 30.35
N PRO A 377 61.84 -37.22 31.71
CA PRO A 377 62.29 -36.02 32.45
C PRO A 377 63.53 -36.13 33.39
N LEU A 378 64.01 -34.95 33.90
CA LEU A 378 64.62 -34.62 35.23
C LEU A 378 66.02 -33.92 35.28
N LYS A 379 66.03 -32.66 35.80
CA LYS A 379 67.06 -32.00 36.69
C LYS A 379 68.52 -31.79 36.14
N PRO A 380 69.48 -31.14 36.87
CA PRO A 380 69.47 -29.72 37.27
C PRO A 380 70.85 -28.95 37.15
N HIS A 381 70.83 -27.64 37.51
CA HIS A 381 71.95 -26.76 37.94
C HIS A 381 72.90 -26.05 36.94
N GLN A 382 73.33 -24.85 37.39
CA GLN A 382 74.40 -23.94 36.92
C GLN A 382 74.28 -23.32 35.50
N GLY A 383 74.56 -22.02 35.27
CA GLY A 383 74.65 -20.89 36.21
C GLY A 383 75.77 -19.88 35.92
N GLN A 384 75.46 -18.80 35.18
CA GLN A 384 76.19 -17.53 35.23
C GLN A 384 75.28 -16.39 34.73
N ALA A 385 75.65 -15.14 34.98
CA ALA A 385 74.82 -13.97 34.74
C ALA A 385 75.57 -12.86 34.03
N GLU A 386 74.89 -12.13 33.16
CA GLU A 386 75.27 -10.78 32.76
C GLU A 386 74.00 -9.93 32.54
N LYS A 387 74.15 -8.61 32.54
CA LYS A 387 73.04 -7.64 32.57
C LYS A 387 72.78 -7.10 31.17
N ASP A 388 71.53 -6.71 30.86
CA ASP A 388 71.26 -5.27 30.85
C ASP A 388 69.78 -4.84 30.90
N GLN A 389 69.60 -3.65 31.49
CA GLN A 389 68.54 -2.64 31.36
C GLN A 389 67.08 -3.06 31.04
N ILE A 390 66.24 -2.92 32.08
CA ILE A 390 64.78 -2.72 31.98
C ILE A 390 64.50 -1.23 31.69
N SER A 391 63.54 -0.92 30.81
CA SER A 391 62.95 0.42 30.69
C SER A 391 61.40 0.31 30.67
N PRO A 392 60.65 1.09 31.47
CA PRO A 392 59.21 0.91 31.64
C PRO A 392 58.39 1.63 30.57
N GLN A 393 57.69 0.89 29.71
CA GLN A 393 56.66 1.47 28.84
C GLN A 393 55.33 1.63 29.60
N VAL A 394 54.88 2.89 29.69
CA VAL A 394 53.66 3.28 30.43
C VAL A 394 52.41 2.76 29.72
N GLN A 395 51.57 2.02 30.43
CA GLN A 395 50.26 1.58 29.95
C GLN A 395 49.32 2.78 29.82
N ARG A 396 48.84 3.05 28.59
CA ARG A 396 48.01 4.22 28.27
C ARG A 396 46.52 3.81 28.33
N TYR A 397 45.81 4.27 29.38
CA TYR A 397 44.42 3.93 29.63
C TYR A 397 43.48 4.48 28.53
N LYS A 398 42.85 3.61 27.72
CA LYS A 398 41.73 3.99 26.82
C LYS A 398 40.44 4.10 27.65
N MET A 399 40.08 5.30 28.09
CA MET A 399 38.84 5.57 28.83
C MET A 399 37.62 5.51 27.87
N MET A 400 36.68 4.59 28.12
CA MET A 400 35.43 4.48 27.35
C MET A 400 34.26 5.00 28.18
N ASN A 401 33.51 5.98 27.67
CA ASN A 401 32.25 6.38 28.32
C ASN A 401 31.20 5.27 28.22
N SER A 402 30.63 4.89 29.37
CA SER A 402 29.46 4.02 29.46
C SER A 402 28.67 4.42 30.71
N SER A 403 27.46 4.93 30.52
CA SER A 403 26.50 5.21 31.61
C SER A 403 25.38 4.17 31.54
N ASP A 404 25.65 2.99 32.10
CA ASP A 404 24.71 1.87 32.33
C ASP A 404 25.36 0.98 33.41
N SER A 405 24.99 1.16 34.69
CA SER A 405 25.77 0.66 35.84
C SER A 405 25.08 -0.47 36.62
N GLU A 406 24.96 -1.65 36.01
CA GLU A 406 24.48 -2.89 36.67
C GLU A 406 25.34 -4.13 36.30
N TYR A 407 26.66 -4.07 36.53
CA TYR A 407 27.55 -5.22 36.24
C TYR A 407 28.64 -5.44 37.30
N SER A 408 28.33 -6.28 38.29
CA SER A 408 29.31 -6.93 39.17
C SER A 408 29.49 -8.38 38.74
N ASP A 409 30.38 -8.62 37.76
CA ASP A 409 31.16 -9.86 37.59
C ASP A 409 32.05 -9.74 36.33
N ALA A 410 33.36 -9.94 36.50
CA ALA A 410 34.36 -9.51 35.51
C ALA A 410 34.29 -10.27 34.16
N GLU A 411 34.12 -11.59 34.19
CA GLU A 411 34.02 -12.40 32.96
C GLU A 411 32.63 -12.27 32.30
N GLY A 412 31.57 -12.17 33.10
CA GLY A 412 30.21 -11.95 32.61
C GLY A 412 30.06 -10.62 31.86
N SER A 413 30.73 -9.57 32.34
CA SER A 413 30.75 -8.23 31.73
C SER A 413 31.19 -8.25 30.27
N LEU A 414 32.33 -8.89 29.94
CA LEU A 414 32.85 -8.91 28.57
C LEU A 414 31.92 -9.69 27.62
N GLN A 415 31.43 -10.87 28.03
CA GLN A 415 30.56 -11.66 27.16
C GLN A 415 29.19 -11.00 26.95
N ASN A 416 28.66 -10.28 27.95
CA ASN A 416 27.44 -9.49 27.80
C ASN A 416 27.66 -8.26 26.91
N LYS A 417 28.82 -7.59 27.01
CA LYS A 417 29.23 -6.52 26.09
C LYS A 417 29.31 -7.02 24.64
N ILE A 418 29.93 -8.17 24.39
CA ILE A 418 29.98 -8.81 23.06
C ILE A 418 28.56 -9.12 22.55
N ARG A 419 27.71 -9.77 23.34
CA ARG A 419 26.30 -10.04 22.98
C ARG A 419 25.52 -8.76 22.62
N SER A 420 25.74 -7.67 23.34
CA SER A 420 25.12 -6.35 23.07
C SER A 420 25.59 -5.78 21.73
N PHE A 421 26.90 -5.81 21.44
CA PHE A 421 27.44 -5.38 20.14
C PHE A 421 26.94 -6.26 18.98
N GLN A 422 26.88 -7.58 19.16
CA GLN A 422 26.29 -8.50 18.17
C GLN A 422 24.80 -8.20 17.92
N ALA A 423 24.02 -7.88 18.96
CA ALA A 423 22.62 -7.45 18.82
C ALA A 423 22.49 -6.13 18.05
N LYS A 424 23.40 -5.16 18.25
CA LYS A 424 23.44 -3.92 17.45
C LYS A 424 23.77 -4.18 15.97
N VAL A 425 24.63 -5.16 15.65
CA VAL A 425 24.85 -5.61 14.25
C VAL A 425 23.53 -6.13 13.64
N ARG A 426 22.79 -6.99 14.35
CA ARG A 426 21.49 -7.50 13.88
C ARG A 426 20.47 -6.38 13.67
N GLN A 427 20.38 -5.41 14.60
CA GLN A 427 19.52 -4.23 14.47
C GLN A 427 19.92 -3.34 13.28
N GLY A 428 21.22 -3.15 13.04
CA GLY A 428 21.73 -2.41 11.87
C GLY A 428 21.37 -3.10 10.56
N ALA A 429 21.49 -4.43 10.49
CA ALA A 429 21.11 -5.21 9.31
C ALA A 429 19.61 -5.11 9.03
N LEU A 430 18.75 -5.27 10.04
CA LEU A 430 17.31 -5.14 9.89
C LEU A 430 16.88 -3.71 9.50
N SER A 431 17.52 -2.68 10.08
CA SER A 431 17.26 -1.27 9.75
C SER A 431 17.68 -0.93 8.31
N CYS A 432 18.82 -1.45 7.86
CA CYS A 432 19.29 -1.32 6.48
C CYS A 432 18.40 -2.08 5.49
N PHE A 433 17.88 -3.25 5.86
CA PHE A 433 16.91 -3.99 5.07
C PHE A 433 15.56 -3.25 4.95
N LEU A 434 15.09 -2.61 6.02
CA LEU A 434 13.89 -1.75 5.96
C LEU A 434 14.07 -0.57 4.99
N SER A 435 15.24 0.07 4.98
CA SER A 435 15.58 1.10 3.97
C SER A 435 15.68 0.52 2.55
N THR A 436 16.20 -0.71 2.40
CA THR A 436 16.25 -1.41 1.11
C THR A 436 14.84 -1.70 0.56
N ILE A 437 13.90 -2.12 1.41
CA ILE A 437 12.49 -2.34 1.04
C ILE A 437 11.83 -1.03 0.57
N LYS A 438 12.18 0.11 1.18
CA LYS A 438 11.66 1.43 0.78
C LYS A 438 12.23 1.95 -0.54
N SER A 439 13.41 1.49 -0.97
CA SER A 439 14.08 1.97 -2.19
C SER A 439 13.76 1.18 -3.46
N ILE A 440 13.16 -0.02 -3.35
CA ILE A 440 12.85 -0.90 -4.49
C ILE A 440 11.35 -1.04 -4.77
N GLU A 441 11.00 -1.44 -5.99
CA GLU A 441 9.62 -1.78 -6.32
C GLU A 441 9.18 -3.07 -5.61
N LYS A 442 7.99 -3.04 -5.00
CA LYS A 442 7.39 -4.20 -4.29
C LYS A 442 7.34 -5.47 -5.16
N LYS A 443 7.10 -5.34 -6.49
CA LYS A 443 7.10 -6.48 -7.43
C LYS A 443 8.45 -7.23 -7.49
N VAL A 444 9.56 -6.51 -7.31
CA VAL A 444 10.92 -7.07 -7.30
C VAL A 444 11.20 -7.74 -5.96
N LEU A 445 10.77 -7.12 -4.86
CA LEU A 445 10.88 -7.66 -3.50
C LEU A 445 10.21 -9.04 -3.37
N TYR A 446 9.02 -9.23 -3.96
CA TYR A 446 8.30 -10.51 -3.88
C TYR A 446 9.04 -11.69 -4.53
N GLY A 447 9.94 -11.45 -5.50
CA GLY A 447 10.83 -12.49 -6.02
C GLY A 447 11.75 -13.11 -4.95
N TYR A 448 12.02 -12.39 -3.85
CA TYR A 448 12.85 -12.85 -2.74
C TYR A 448 12.01 -13.35 -1.53
N TRP A 449 10.69 -13.53 -1.67
CA TRP A 449 9.78 -13.89 -0.57
C TRP A 449 10.25 -15.10 0.24
N SER A 450 10.55 -16.21 -0.44
CA SER A 450 11.06 -17.47 0.13
C SER A 450 12.41 -17.34 0.85
N ALA A 451 13.17 -16.26 0.61
CA ALA A 451 14.42 -16.02 1.32
C ALA A 451 14.20 -15.38 2.71
N PHE A 452 13.04 -14.78 3.00
CA PHE A 452 12.82 -13.98 4.22
C PHE A 452 11.56 -14.34 5.01
N VAL A 453 10.54 -14.90 4.35
CA VAL A 453 9.27 -15.36 4.94
C VAL A 453 9.31 -16.89 5.06
N PRO A 454 8.85 -17.49 6.18
CA PRO A 454 8.82 -18.93 6.32
C PRO A 454 7.81 -19.60 5.37
N ASP A 455 8.09 -20.86 5.04
CA ASP A 455 7.22 -21.81 4.36
C ASP A 455 7.16 -23.12 5.17
N ILE A 456 6.27 -24.04 4.78
CA ILE A 456 6.18 -25.34 5.44
C ILE A 456 7.34 -26.20 4.96
N SER A 457 8.29 -26.49 5.85
CA SER A 457 9.44 -27.33 5.57
C SER A 457 9.02 -28.70 5.03
N GLY A 458 9.59 -29.10 3.90
CA GLY A 458 9.48 -30.48 3.42
C GLY A 458 10.13 -31.44 4.40
N ILE A 459 9.58 -32.65 4.54
CA ILE A 459 10.19 -33.68 5.39
C ILE A 459 11.59 -34.00 4.85
N GLY A 460 12.62 -33.61 5.61
CA GLY A 460 14.04 -33.77 5.24
C GLY A 460 14.76 -32.51 4.74
N SER A 461 14.08 -31.37 4.55
CA SER A 461 14.78 -30.11 4.22
C SER A 461 15.40 -29.45 5.47
N PRO A 462 16.59 -28.81 5.39
CA PRO A 462 17.12 -27.97 6.47
C PRO A 462 16.13 -26.86 6.88
N GLN A 463 16.14 -26.47 8.16
CA GLN A 463 15.26 -25.40 8.65
C GLN A 463 15.60 -24.06 7.98
N SER A 464 14.68 -23.53 7.17
CA SER A 464 14.80 -22.24 6.48
C SER A 464 14.76 -21.08 7.50
N VAL A 465 15.91 -20.43 7.72
CA VAL A 465 15.99 -19.25 8.59
C VAL A 465 15.31 -18.04 7.94
N SER A 466 14.43 -17.38 8.70
CA SER A 466 13.51 -16.33 8.25
C SER A 466 13.42 -15.18 9.27
N LEU A 467 12.68 -14.11 8.94
CA LEU A 467 12.39 -13.01 9.88
C LEU A 467 11.71 -13.50 11.16
N MET A 468 10.85 -14.52 11.08
CA MET A 468 10.20 -15.11 12.25
C MET A 468 11.18 -15.89 13.14
N THR A 469 12.31 -16.37 12.62
CA THR A 469 13.37 -16.97 13.45
C THR A 469 13.95 -15.95 14.43
N ILE A 470 14.10 -14.68 14.03
CA ILE A 470 14.53 -13.60 14.93
C ILE A 470 13.40 -13.23 15.90
N ALA A 471 12.21 -12.97 15.37
CA ALA A 471 11.05 -12.55 16.16
C ALA A 471 10.61 -13.55 17.24
N LEU A 472 11.00 -14.84 17.12
CA LEU A 472 10.74 -15.89 18.11
C LEU A 472 11.95 -16.26 18.99
N LYS A 473 13.19 -15.96 18.60
CA LYS A 473 14.41 -16.48 19.30
C LYS A 473 15.44 -15.45 19.72
N ASP A 474 15.37 -14.20 19.27
CA ASP A 474 16.33 -13.17 19.69
C ASP A 474 16.05 -12.72 21.13
N SER A 475 17.07 -12.68 21.98
CA SER A 475 16.93 -12.23 23.37
C SER A 475 16.60 -10.74 23.48
N SER A 476 17.01 -9.91 22.52
CA SER A 476 16.78 -8.46 22.55
C SER A 476 15.40 -8.09 21.98
N PRO A 477 14.48 -7.51 22.77
CA PRO A 477 13.16 -7.10 22.28
C PRO A 477 13.26 -6.10 21.12
N LYS A 478 14.22 -5.18 21.18
CA LYS A 478 14.49 -4.20 20.11
C LYS A 478 14.86 -4.89 18.78
N THR A 479 15.62 -5.98 18.80
CA THR A 479 15.94 -6.74 17.58
C THR A 479 14.72 -7.51 17.06
N ARG A 480 13.90 -8.10 17.94
CA ARG A 480 12.60 -8.71 17.57
C ARG A 480 11.68 -7.68 16.91
N ALA A 481 11.55 -6.49 17.50
CA ALA A 481 10.76 -5.38 16.95
C ALA A 481 11.25 -4.94 15.56
N CYS A 482 12.56 -4.81 15.34
CA CYS A 482 13.11 -4.50 14.01
C CYS A 482 12.77 -5.58 12.97
N ALA A 483 12.80 -6.87 13.32
CA ALA A 483 12.43 -7.95 12.41
C ALA A 483 10.94 -7.93 12.03
N LEU A 484 10.07 -7.60 13.00
CA LEU A 484 8.63 -7.43 12.79
C LEU A 484 8.31 -6.19 11.94
N GLN A 485 9.07 -5.10 12.08
CA GLN A 485 8.95 -3.91 11.22
C GLN A 485 9.33 -4.21 9.76
N VAL A 486 10.43 -4.94 9.53
CA VAL A 486 10.83 -5.42 8.20
C VAL A 486 9.73 -6.31 7.60
N LEU A 487 9.23 -7.30 8.35
CA LEU A 487 8.17 -8.19 7.87
C LEU A 487 6.87 -7.43 7.56
N SER A 488 6.48 -6.47 8.42
CA SER A 488 5.32 -5.60 8.20
C SER A 488 5.46 -4.76 6.93
N ALA A 489 6.67 -4.33 6.57
CA ALA A 489 6.97 -3.60 5.34
C ALA A 489 7.04 -4.49 4.08
N ILE A 490 7.27 -5.79 4.23
CA ILE A 490 7.11 -6.79 3.15
C ILE A 490 5.61 -7.09 2.91
N LEU A 491 4.82 -7.19 3.99
CA LEU A 491 3.38 -7.47 3.93
C LEU A 491 2.53 -6.27 3.48
N ASP A 492 2.93 -5.05 3.83
CA ASP A 492 2.28 -3.82 3.36
C ASP A 492 2.22 -3.77 1.82
N GLY A 493 1.05 -3.49 1.26
CA GLY A 493 0.83 -3.48 -0.20
C GLY A 493 0.94 -4.85 -0.91
N SER A 494 0.98 -5.96 -0.17
CA SER A 494 1.13 -7.32 -0.74
C SER A 494 -0.17 -7.94 -1.26
N LYS A 495 -1.33 -7.33 -1.02
CA LYS A 495 -2.68 -7.85 -1.36
C LYS A 495 -2.81 -8.37 -2.79
N GLN A 496 -2.20 -7.70 -3.77
CA GLN A 496 -2.19 -8.16 -5.16
C GLN A 496 -1.39 -9.47 -5.35
N PHE A 497 -0.18 -9.53 -4.82
CA PHE A 497 0.67 -10.73 -4.85
C PHE A 497 0.05 -11.90 -4.05
N LEU A 498 -0.45 -11.63 -2.84
CA LEU A 498 -1.08 -12.64 -2.00
C LEU A 498 -2.45 -13.10 -2.49
N SER A 499 -3.14 -12.35 -3.36
CA SER A 499 -4.46 -12.75 -3.91
C SER A 499 -4.45 -14.08 -4.67
N VAL A 500 -3.28 -14.52 -5.14
CA VAL A 500 -3.05 -15.78 -5.84
C VAL A 500 -3.01 -16.98 -4.88
N ALA A 501 -2.83 -16.75 -3.56
CA ALA A 501 -2.82 -17.81 -2.56
C ALA A 501 -4.15 -18.58 -2.53
N ASP A 502 -4.06 -19.91 -2.51
CA ASP A 502 -5.20 -20.82 -2.52
C ASP A 502 -4.78 -22.16 -1.91
N ASP A 503 -5.50 -22.59 -0.87
CA ASP A 503 -5.42 -23.95 -0.34
C ASP A 503 -6.79 -24.56 -0.03
N ALA A 504 -7.89 -23.95 -0.48
CA ALA A 504 -9.24 -24.47 -0.27
C ALA A 504 -9.48 -25.82 -1.00
N ASN A 505 -8.75 -26.07 -2.08
CA ASN A 505 -8.94 -27.21 -2.98
C ASN A 505 -7.81 -28.26 -2.84
N ASP A 506 -8.04 -29.34 -2.08
CA ASP A 506 -7.09 -30.44 -1.82
C ASP A 506 -6.85 -31.38 -3.04
N HIS A 507 -6.45 -30.81 -4.17
CA HIS A 507 -6.02 -31.57 -5.35
C HIS A 507 -4.57 -32.03 -5.19
N LYS A 508 -4.35 -33.32 -4.94
CA LYS A 508 -3.02 -33.94 -4.94
C LYS A 508 -2.38 -33.84 -6.34
N ARG A 509 -1.46 -32.88 -6.52
CA ARG A 509 -0.67 -32.67 -7.75
C ARG A 509 0.78 -33.08 -7.51
N ALA A 510 1.48 -33.48 -8.58
CA ALA A 510 2.87 -33.93 -8.53
C ALA A 510 3.90 -32.80 -8.25
N PHE A 511 3.46 -31.54 -8.16
CA PHE A 511 4.27 -30.39 -7.78
C PHE A 511 3.43 -29.42 -6.94
N THR A 512 4.08 -28.69 -6.03
CA THR A 512 3.44 -27.62 -5.25
C THR A 512 3.36 -26.34 -6.09
N PRO A 513 2.17 -25.83 -6.45
CA PRO A 513 2.04 -24.57 -7.18
C PRO A 513 2.27 -23.37 -6.25
N LEU A 514 2.69 -22.24 -6.82
CA LEU A 514 2.93 -20.98 -6.09
C LEU A 514 1.75 -20.56 -5.19
N SER A 515 0.50 -20.80 -5.61
CA SER A 515 -0.70 -20.52 -4.80
C SER A 515 -0.72 -21.27 -3.47
N VAL A 516 -0.33 -22.55 -3.47
CA VAL A 516 -0.27 -23.40 -2.27
C VAL A 516 0.95 -23.05 -1.43
N THR A 517 2.08 -22.68 -2.04
CA THR A 517 3.26 -22.17 -1.30
C THR A 517 2.94 -20.87 -0.57
N LEU A 518 2.29 -19.90 -1.24
CA LEU A 518 1.90 -18.63 -0.62
C LEU A 518 0.84 -18.82 0.48
N ALA A 519 -0.17 -19.67 0.26
CA ALA A 519 -1.11 -20.05 1.31
C ALA A 519 -0.39 -20.67 2.52
N SER A 520 0.61 -21.52 2.26
CA SER A 520 1.43 -22.15 3.31
C SER A 520 2.27 -21.14 4.09
N SER A 521 2.90 -20.15 3.43
CA SER A 521 3.55 -19.03 4.11
C SER A 521 2.56 -18.21 4.95
N ILE A 522 1.34 -17.96 4.47
CA ILE A 522 0.32 -17.23 5.24
C ILE A 522 -0.07 -18.01 6.52
N ARG A 523 -0.36 -19.31 6.40
CA ARG A 523 -0.68 -20.17 7.56
C ARG A 523 0.48 -20.22 8.57
N GLU A 524 1.72 -20.32 8.10
CA GLU A 524 2.90 -20.38 8.95
C GLU A 524 3.27 -19.03 9.58
N LEU A 525 3.04 -17.91 8.89
CA LEU A 525 3.11 -16.58 9.46
C LEU A 525 2.10 -16.37 10.59
N HIS A 526 0.83 -16.78 10.40
CA HIS A 526 -0.14 -16.78 11.49
C HIS A 526 0.36 -17.60 12.69
N ARG A 527 0.82 -18.84 12.45
CA ARG A 527 1.32 -19.72 13.52
C ARG A 527 2.48 -19.08 14.28
N CYS A 528 3.45 -18.49 13.57
CA CYS A 528 4.61 -17.84 14.19
C CYS A 528 4.26 -16.56 14.95
N LEU A 529 3.40 -15.69 14.38
CA LEU A 529 3.00 -14.44 15.04
C LEU A 529 2.11 -14.68 16.27
N LEU A 530 1.24 -15.70 16.23
CA LEU A 530 0.42 -16.11 17.37
C LEU A 530 1.20 -16.86 18.46
N LEU A 531 2.40 -17.38 18.16
CA LEU A 531 3.35 -17.82 19.18
C LEU A 531 4.14 -16.64 19.77
N ALA A 532 4.58 -15.71 18.92
CA ALA A 532 5.32 -14.53 19.35
C ALA A 532 4.51 -13.66 20.33
N ILE A 533 3.20 -13.48 20.09
CA ILE A 533 2.34 -12.63 20.94
C ILE A 533 2.17 -13.20 22.36
N VAL A 534 2.26 -14.54 22.57
CA VAL A 534 2.26 -15.16 23.92
C VAL A 534 3.61 -14.96 24.61
N ALA A 535 4.71 -15.12 23.86
CA ALA A 535 6.06 -15.12 24.41
C ALA A 535 6.62 -13.71 24.67
N GLU A 536 5.96 -12.65 24.20
CA GLU A 536 6.46 -11.28 24.27
C GLU A 536 5.98 -10.52 25.53
N SER A 537 6.94 -10.04 26.32
CA SER A 537 6.70 -9.20 27.50
C SER A 537 6.88 -7.71 27.25
N SER A 538 7.57 -7.31 26.17
CA SER A 538 7.80 -5.91 25.81
C SER A 538 6.60 -5.33 25.08
N ALA A 539 5.85 -4.41 25.71
CA ALA A 539 4.68 -3.76 25.11
C ALA A 539 4.99 -3.05 23.76
N GLN A 540 6.19 -2.48 23.60
CA GLN A 540 6.67 -1.91 22.33
C GLN A 540 6.81 -2.97 21.22
N THR A 541 7.28 -4.17 21.57
CA THR A 541 7.49 -5.27 20.62
C THR A 541 6.18 -5.98 20.31
N LEU A 542 5.35 -6.20 21.34
CA LEU A 542 3.97 -6.68 21.26
C LEU A 542 3.13 -5.82 20.30
N THR A 543 3.26 -4.50 20.39
CA THR A 543 2.69 -3.53 19.43
C THR A 543 3.13 -3.81 17.98
N GLN A 544 4.39 -4.19 17.73
CA GLN A 544 4.85 -4.57 16.38
C GLN A 544 4.29 -5.93 15.93
N ILE A 545 4.14 -6.92 16.83
CA ILE A 545 3.55 -8.23 16.50
C ILE A 545 2.10 -8.06 16.04
N ILE A 546 1.32 -7.27 16.78
CA ILE A 546 -0.09 -7.00 16.49
C ILE A 546 -0.24 -6.22 15.19
N LYS A 547 0.61 -5.21 14.93
CA LYS A 547 0.64 -4.48 13.64
C LYS A 547 1.05 -5.38 12.46
N CYS A 548 1.97 -6.32 12.68
CA CYS A 548 2.36 -7.30 11.67
C CYS A 548 1.20 -8.25 11.31
N LEU A 549 0.45 -8.71 12.32
CA LEU A 549 -0.81 -9.46 12.13
C LEU A 549 -1.86 -8.63 11.37
N ALA A 550 -2.04 -7.35 11.71
CA ALA A 550 -3.02 -6.49 11.03
C ALA A 550 -2.66 -6.29 9.53
N ASN A 551 -1.38 -6.13 9.21
CA ASN A 551 -0.90 -6.09 7.83
C ASN A 551 -1.11 -7.44 7.11
N LEU A 552 -0.88 -8.58 7.76
CA LEU A 552 -1.16 -9.90 7.18
C LEU A 552 -2.66 -10.06 6.88
N VAL A 553 -3.53 -9.70 7.83
CA VAL A 553 -5.00 -9.77 7.68
C VAL A 553 -5.51 -8.87 6.56
N SER A 554 -4.99 -7.65 6.45
CA SER A 554 -5.43 -6.70 5.42
C SER A 554 -5.08 -7.12 3.98
N ASN A 555 -4.13 -8.06 3.80
CA ASN A 555 -3.59 -8.45 2.50
C ASN A 555 -3.89 -9.91 2.10
N ALA A 556 -4.16 -10.84 3.02
CA ALA A 556 -4.41 -12.26 2.72
C ALA A 556 -5.84 -12.55 2.17
N PRO A 557 -6.01 -13.50 1.23
CA PRO A 557 -7.32 -13.83 0.64
C PRO A 557 -8.07 -14.92 1.43
N TYR A 558 -8.59 -14.61 2.62
CA TYR A 558 -9.25 -15.60 3.49
C TYR A 558 -10.40 -16.39 2.83
N HIS A 559 -11.10 -15.82 1.86
CA HIS A 559 -12.13 -16.52 1.08
C HIS A 559 -11.59 -17.68 0.20
N ARG A 560 -10.26 -17.80 0.04
CA ARG A 560 -9.55 -18.88 -0.68
C ARG A 560 -8.66 -19.75 0.23
N LEU A 561 -8.64 -19.45 1.52
CA LEU A 561 -7.80 -20.12 2.51
C LEU A 561 -8.64 -21.03 3.40
N LYS A 562 -8.04 -22.09 3.94
CA LYS A 562 -8.73 -22.95 4.92
C LYS A 562 -9.15 -22.13 6.16
N PRO A 563 -10.41 -22.24 6.63
CA PRO A 563 -10.97 -21.39 7.67
C PRO A 563 -10.37 -21.68 9.07
N GLY A 564 -10.63 -20.78 10.01
CA GLY A 564 -10.17 -20.87 11.40
C GLY A 564 -8.89 -20.09 11.69
N LEU A 565 -8.27 -19.46 10.67
CA LEU A 565 -7.11 -18.58 10.86
C LEU A 565 -7.50 -17.33 11.64
N LEU A 566 -8.61 -16.68 11.26
CA LEU A 566 -9.09 -15.44 11.90
C LEU A 566 -9.60 -15.73 13.32
N THR A 567 -10.28 -16.85 13.53
CA THR A 567 -10.78 -17.34 14.83
C THR A 567 -9.66 -17.42 15.88
N ARG A 568 -8.48 -17.93 15.50
CA ARG A 568 -7.33 -18.01 16.41
C ARG A 568 -6.80 -16.63 16.80
N VAL A 569 -6.65 -15.74 15.82
CA VAL A 569 -6.23 -14.34 16.04
C VAL A 569 -7.24 -13.60 16.93
N TRP A 570 -8.54 -13.75 16.63
CA TRP A 570 -9.66 -13.11 17.31
C TRP A 570 -9.74 -13.48 18.79
N ASN A 571 -9.67 -14.78 19.10
CA ASN A 571 -9.72 -15.23 20.49
C ASN A 571 -8.50 -14.77 21.30
N GLN A 572 -7.33 -14.72 20.67
CA GLN A 572 -6.08 -14.36 21.35
C GLN A 572 -5.95 -12.84 21.57
N ILE A 573 -6.42 -12.00 20.64
CA ILE A 573 -6.29 -10.54 20.75
C ILE A 573 -7.24 -9.91 21.78
N LYS A 574 -8.38 -10.56 22.11
CA LYS A 574 -9.38 -10.07 23.09
C LYS A 574 -8.76 -9.61 24.41
N HIS A 575 -7.78 -10.34 24.93
CA HIS A 575 -7.14 -10.02 26.22
C HIS A 575 -6.32 -8.72 26.21
N TYR A 576 -5.86 -8.26 25.03
CA TYR A 576 -4.97 -7.10 24.90
C TYR A 576 -5.73 -5.77 24.71
N ILE A 577 -7.04 -5.79 24.48
CA ILE A 577 -7.87 -4.56 24.36
C ILE A 577 -7.90 -3.76 25.68
N ARG A 578 -7.77 -4.46 26.82
CA ARG A 578 -7.68 -3.90 28.19
C ARG A 578 -6.24 -3.87 28.74
N ASN A 579 -5.21 -3.91 27.88
CA ASN A 579 -3.81 -3.83 28.31
C ASN A 579 -3.48 -2.45 28.92
N LYS A 580 -2.46 -2.37 29.79
CA LYS A 580 -2.02 -1.09 30.40
C LYS A 580 -1.40 -0.11 29.39
N ASP A 581 -0.76 -0.59 28.31
CA ASP A 581 -0.15 0.25 27.27
C ASP A 581 -1.18 0.64 26.18
N VAL A 582 -1.42 1.94 26.02
CA VAL A 582 -2.35 2.51 25.03
C VAL A 582 -2.03 2.05 23.60
N ASN A 583 -0.75 1.89 23.22
CA ASN A 583 -0.34 1.46 21.89
C ASN A 583 -0.74 -0.01 21.62
N VAL A 584 -0.70 -0.85 22.65
CA VAL A 584 -1.14 -2.24 22.58
C VAL A 584 -2.66 -2.30 22.43
N ARG A 585 -3.40 -1.48 23.18
CA ARG A 585 -4.87 -1.37 23.07
C ARG A 585 -5.31 -0.91 21.67
N VAL A 586 -4.72 0.19 21.17
CA VAL A 586 -4.99 0.73 19.83
C VAL A 586 -4.68 -0.32 18.77
N SER A 587 -3.49 -0.93 18.80
CA SER A 587 -3.12 -1.95 17.81
C SER A 587 -4.05 -3.17 17.85
N SER A 588 -4.56 -3.53 19.03
CA SER A 588 -5.54 -4.61 19.20
C SER A 588 -6.87 -4.28 18.53
N LEU A 589 -7.34 -3.04 18.66
CA LEU A 589 -8.51 -2.54 17.94
C LEU A 589 -8.26 -2.47 16.42
N THR A 590 -7.08 -2.01 15.97
CA THR A 590 -6.68 -2.04 14.55
C THR A 590 -6.72 -3.46 13.97
N LEU A 591 -6.26 -4.46 14.73
CA LEU A 591 -6.32 -5.85 14.30
C LEU A 591 -7.76 -6.38 14.21
N LEU A 592 -8.64 -6.02 15.15
CA LEU A 592 -10.07 -6.35 15.06
C LEU A 592 -10.74 -5.64 13.86
N GLY A 593 -10.43 -4.37 13.62
CA GLY A 593 -10.88 -3.62 12.44
C GLY A 593 -10.39 -4.24 11.12
N ALA A 594 -9.15 -4.74 11.08
CA ALA A 594 -8.60 -5.47 9.93
C ALA A 594 -9.32 -6.81 9.71
N ILE A 595 -9.68 -7.55 10.78
CA ILE A 595 -10.45 -8.81 10.69
C ILE A 595 -11.87 -8.53 10.18
N VAL A 596 -12.52 -7.46 10.65
CA VAL A 596 -13.85 -7.05 10.19
C VAL A 596 -13.81 -6.60 8.72
N SER A 597 -12.82 -5.80 8.32
CA SER A 597 -12.65 -5.32 6.94
C SER A 597 -11.92 -6.32 6.01
N ALA A 598 -11.81 -7.60 6.40
CA ALA A 598 -11.11 -8.66 5.67
C ALA A 598 -11.87 -9.13 4.42
N GLN A 599 -11.91 -8.26 3.39
CA GLN A 599 -12.48 -8.52 2.07
C GLN A 599 -14.03 -8.55 2.06
N VAL A 600 -14.65 -9.47 1.32
CA VAL A 600 -16.12 -9.66 1.33
C VAL A 600 -16.51 -10.27 2.69
N PRO A 601 -17.66 -9.88 3.30
CA PRO A 601 -18.07 -10.37 4.62
C PRO A 601 -17.96 -11.90 4.76
N LEU A 602 -17.17 -12.34 5.74
CA LEU A 602 -16.78 -13.75 5.88
C LEU A 602 -17.71 -14.46 6.87
N PRO A 603 -18.24 -15.66 6.56
CA PRO A 603 -19.05 -16.44 7.49
C PRO A 603 -18.32 -16.73 8.83
N GLU A 604 -17.00 -16.94 8.78
CA GLU A 604 -16.18 -17.08 9.98
C GLU A 604 -16.27 -15.83 10.88
N VAL A 605 -16.14 -14.63 10.31
CA VAL A 605 -16.17 -13.37 11.09
C VAL A 605 -17.59 -13.05 11.59
N GLN A 606 -18.63 -13.37 10.83
CA GLN A 606 -20.01 -13.24 11.28
C GLN A 606 -20.27 -14.06 12.56
N LEU A 607 -19.83 -15.33 12.59
CA LEU A 607 -19.95 -16.18 13.78
C LEU A 607 -19.12 -15.66 14.97
N LEU A 608 -17.94 -15.07 14.72
CA LEU A 608 -17.06 -14.50 15.74
C LEU A 608 -17.64 -13.23 16.41
N LEU A 609 -18.48 -12.48 15.69
CA LEU A 609 -19.21 -11.30 16.19
C LEU A 609 -20.44 -11.68 17.04
N GLN A 610 -21.08 -12.81 16.74
CA GLN A 610 -22.23 -13.36 17.47
C GLN A 610 -21.86 -14.04 18.81
N GLN A 611 -20.57 -14.16 19.14
CA GLN A 611 -20.12 -14.83 20.37
C GLN A 611 -20.56 -14.08 21.65
N PRO A 612 -21.08 -14.79 22.68
CA PRO A 612 -21.50 -14.15 23.93
C PRO A 612 -20.34 -13.62 24.78
N VAL A 613 -20.59 -12.49 25.43
CA VAL A 613 -19.62 -11.68 26.19
C VAL A 613 -18.88 -12.46 27.29
N TYR A 614 -19.55 -13.45 27.90
CA TYR A 614 -19.02 -14.27 29.01
C TYR A 614 -17.69 -14.99 28.70
N SER A 615 -17.35 -15.15 27.41
CA SER A 615 -16.06 -15.68 26.95
C SER A 615 -14.83 -14.88 27.44
N LEU A 616 -15.01 -13.65 27.92
CA LEU A 616 -13.93 -12.79 28.42
C LEU A 616 -13.35 -13.22 29.78
N SER A 617 -14.06 -14.05 30.56
CA SER A 617 -13.71 -14.36 31.96
C SER A 617 -13.10 -15.75 32.17
N GLN A 618 -13.55 -16.78 31.44
CA GLN A 618 -13.36 -18.18 31.88
C GLN A 618 -12.23 -18.97 31.19
N ASN A 619 -11.61 -18.46 30.12
CA ASN A 619 -10.52 -19.15 29.42
C ASN A 619 -9.11 -18.84 29.99
N SER A 620 -8.93 -19.04 31.29
CA SER A 620 -7.63 -18.93 31.98
C SER A 620 -6.71 -20.13 31.70
N GLY A 621 -6.43 -20.38 30.41
CA GLY A 621 -5.59 -21.47 29.92
C GLY A 621 -4.10 -21.19 30.05
N SER A 622 -3.54 -21.46 31.23
CA SER A 622 -2.10 -21.56 31.53
C SER A 622 -1.20 -20.38 31.09
N ALA A 623 -1.10 -19.38 31.96
CA ALA A 623 0.10 -18.55 32.11
C ALA A 623 0.44 -18.46 33.62
N THR A 624 1.72 -18.49 33.98
CA THR A 624 2.16 -18.59 35.38
C THR A 624 2.00 -17.27 36.16
N PRO A 625 1.72 -17.33 37.49
CA PRO A 625 1.33 -16.17 38.29
C PRO A 625 2.53 -15.34 38.77
N ASN A 626 2.26 -14.06 39.09
CA ASN A 626 3.01 -13.26 40.07
C ASN A 626 2.24 -11.95 40.40
N ASP A 627 1.11 -12.06 41.12
CA ASP A 627 0.63 -11.03 42.06
C ASP A 627 -0.50 -11.60 42.95
N PRO A 628 -0.31 -11.79 44.28
CA PRO A 628 -1.23 -12.60 45.09
C PRO A 628 -2.14 -11.79 46.05
N GLU A 629 -2.89 -10.78 45.58
CA GLU A 629 -3.79 -10.03 46.50
C GLU A 629 -5.18 -9.59 45.99
N SER A 630 -5.51 -9.67 44.69
CA SER A 630 -6.81 -9.18 44.17
C SER A 630 -8.01 -10.15 44.27
N SER A 631 -7.79 -11.41 44.65
CA SER A 631 -8.78 -12.49 44.49
C SER A 631 -9.80 -12.59 45.65
N ARG A 632 -10.47 -11.49 46.04
CA ARG A 632 -11.43 -11.52 47.17
C ARG A 632 -12.52 -10.43 47.24
N LYS A 633 -13.18 -10.05 46.13
CA LYS A 633 -14.49 -9.35 46.13
C LYS A 633 -15.13 -9.19 44.72
N GLU A 634 -15.68 -10.27 44.16
CA GLU A 634 -16.62 -10.18 43.01
C GLU A 634 -17.90 -11.00 43.31
N SER A 635 -18.76 -10.44 44.17
CA SER A 635 -20.01 -11.09 44.58
C SER A 635 -21.05 -10.08 45.09
N LEU A 636 -21.31 -9.00 44.32
CA LEU A 636 -22.25 -7.94 44.70
C LEU A 636 -22.88 -7.18 43.51
N LEU A 637 -23.19 -7.87 42.41
CA LEU A 637 -23.91 -7.30 41.24
C LEU A 637 -25.21 -8.04 40.87
N GLU A 638 -25.92 -8.57 41.87
CA GLU A 638 -27.35 -8.91 41.75
C GLU A 638 -28.11 -8.21 42.90
N GLY A 639 -28.86 -7.14 42.60
CA GLY A 639 -29.36 -6.27 43.67
C GLY A 639 -30.51 -5.30 43.38
N GLN A 640 -31.03 -5.16 42.15
CA GLN A 640 -32.22 -4.33 41.89
C GLN A 640 -33.26 -5.01 41.00
N LYS A 641 -34.13 -5.83 41.62
CA LYS A 641 -35.43 -6.16 41.03
C LYS A 641 -36.39 -4.97 41.20
N LYS A 642 -36.86 -4.40 40.09
CA LYS A 642 -38.15 -3.68 40.04
C LYS A 642 -39.14 -4.53 39.26
N ASN A 643 -40.31 -4.76 39.85
CA ASN A 643 -41.36 -5.59 39.26
C ASN A 643 -42.04 -4.85 38.10
N GLY A 644 -42.33 -5.53 36.98
CA GLY A 644 -42.89 -4.84 35.81
C GLY A 644 -43.25 -5.70 34.59
N LEU A 645 -43.98 -6.81 34.79
CA LEU A 645 -44.73 -7.60 33.78
C LEU A 645 -43.95 -8.18 32.57
N HIS A 646 -44.30 -9.41 32.17
CA HIS A 646 -43.68 -10.08 31.01
C HIS A 646 -44.08 -9.43 29.68
N SER A 647 -43.11 -9.35 28.75
CA SER A 647 -43.35 -9.28 27.31
C SER A 647 -42.29 -10.13 26.60
N GLU A 648 -42.70 -11.24 26.00
CA GLU A 648 -41.80 -12.21 25.35
C GLU A 648 -41.52 -11.82 23.89
N HIS A 649 -40.66 -10.83 23.68
CA HIS A 649 -40.17 -10.48 22.35
C HIS A 649 -38.64 -10.52 22.27
N SER A 650 -38.15 -11.59 21.62
CA SER A 650 -36.85 -11.72 20.95
C SER A 650 -35.65 -11.07 21.64
N GLN A 651 -34.88 -11.86 22.40
CA GLN A 651 -33.53 -11.50 22.81
C GLN A 651 -32.64 -11.35 21.56
N SER A 652 -32.42 -10.11 21.11
CA SER A 652 -31.47 -9.82 20.05
C SER A 652 -30.05 -10.08 20.56
N GLU A 653 -29.40 -11.12 20.05
CA GLU A 653 -28.02 -11.46 20.41
C GLU A 653 -27.10 -10.29 20.10
N SER A 654 -26.51 -9.73 21.16
CA SER A 654 -25.82 -8.45 21.09
C SER A 654 -24.40 -8.60 20.57
N CYS A 655 -24.07 -7.91 19.48
CA CYS A 655 -22.71 -7.86 18.96
C CYS A 655 -21.79 -7.20 19.99
N TRP A 656 -20.96 -8.03 20.64
CA TRP A 656 -20.13 -7.60 21.76
C TRP A 656 -19.11 -6.52 21.36
N LEU A 657 -18.62 -6.57 20.13
CA LEU A 657 -17.63 -5.61 19.63
C LEU A 657 -18.24 -4.24 19.34
N ILE A 658 -19.48 -4.18 18.85
CA ILE A 658 -20.22 -2.89 18.72
C ILE A 658 -20.35 -2.25 20.10
N ARG A 659 -20.88 -2.99 21.08
CA ARG A 659 -21.04 -2.46 22.46
C ARG A 659 -19.71 -2.02 23.07
N LEU A 660 -18.64 -2.83 22.95
CA LEU A 660 -17.32 -2.46 23.45
C LEU A 660 -16.78 -1.17 22.81
N CYS A 661 -16.95 -0.98 21.50
CA CYS A 661 -16.51 0.24 20.85
C CYS A 661 -17.39 1.45 21.20
N ILE A 662 -18.68 1.27 21.49
CA ILE A 662 -19.55 2.34 22.02
C ILE A 662 -19.07 2.77 23.42
N THR A 663 -18.87 1.81 24.34
CA THR A 663 -18.25 2.03 25.67
C THR A 663 -16.95 2.82 25.56
N LEU A 664 -15.99 2.35 24.76
CA LEU A 664 -14.66 2.97 24.61
C LEU A 664 -14.69 4.38 23.99
N VAL A 665 -15.82 4.82 23.43
CA VAL A 665 -15.97 6.15 22.80
C VAL A 665 -16.78 7.10 23.66
N VAL A 666 -17.84 6.62 24.32
CA VAL A 666 -18.87 7.47 24.95
C VAL A 666 -18.93 7.34 26.47
N GLU A 667 -18.47 6.23 27.06
CA GLU A 667 -18.55 6.04 28.51
C GLU A 667 -17.30 6.61 29.21
N PRO A 668 -17.46 7.26 30.38
CA PRO A 668 -16.34 7.63 31.24
C PRO A 668 -15.60 6.39 31.74
N ARG A 669 -14.29 6.52 31.99
CA ARG A 669 -13.51 5.46 32.62
C ARG A 669 -13.78 5.42 34.12
N GLU A 670 -14.32 4.30 34.58
CA GLU A 670 -14.32 3.94 36.00
C GLU A 670 -12.90 3.61 36.46
N ASP A 671 -12.34 4.37 37.41
CA ASP A 671 -11.06 4.04 38.05
C ASP A 671 -11.31 3.22 39.33
N PRO A 672 -10.70 2.03 39.50
CA PRO A 672 -11.04 1.07 40.56
C PRO A 672 -10.52 1.45 41.96
N TYR A 673 -10.12 2.70 42.20
CA TYR A 673 -9.56 3.19 43.46
C TYR A 673 -10.05 4.62 43.77
N SER A 674 -11.27 4.74 44.31
CA SER A 674 -11.78 6.03 44.83
C SER A 674 -12.72 5.88 46.05
N ASP A 675 -12.42 4.94 46.95
CA ASP A 675 -13.00 4.92 48.31
C ASP A 675 -12.34 6.00 49.20
N SER A 676 -12.43 7.27 48.80
CA SER A 676 -11.91 8.44 49.53
C SER A 676 -12.74 9.70 49.28
N GLU A 677 -13.65 9.98 50.22
CA GLU A 677 -14.29 11.27 50.56
C GLU A 677 -14.73 12.24 49.44
N ALA A 678 -16.05 12.44 49.35
CA ALA A 678 -16.66 13.37 48.40
C ALA A 678 -16.48 14.84 48.79
N SER A 679 -15.61 15.60 48.09
CA SER A 679 -15.73 17.07 47.96
C SER A 679 -14.83 17.72 46.88
N SER A 680 -14.84 17.22 45.64
CA SER A 680 -14.45 18.03 44.47
C SER A 680 -15.15 17.56 43.20
N THR A 681 -15.24 18.42 42.18
CA THR A 681 -15.81 18.05 40.88
C THR A 681 -14.89 17.06 40.18
N GLN A 682 -15.22 15.77 40.23
CA GLN A 682 -14.56 14.74 39.42
C GLN A 682 -14.68 15.13 37.95
N ALA A 683 -13.53 15.43 37.32
CA ALA A 683 -13.47 15.63 35.89
C ALA A 683 -13.81 14.29 35.21
N VAL A 684 -14.67 14.33 34.19
CA VAL A 684 -15.09 13.12 33.45
C VAL A 684 -13.92 12.64 32.59
N ILE A 685 -13.16 11.66 33.10
CA ILE A 685 -12.01 11.08 32.40
C ILE A 685 -12.51 10.09 31.35
N TYR A 686 -12.53 10.49 30.09
CA TYR A 686 -12.72 9.57 28.96
C TYR A 686 -11.46 8.77 28.65
N GLU A 687 -11.61 7.71 27.86
CA GLU A 687 -10.47 6.99 27.29
C GLU A 687 -9.57 7.90 26.44
N PRO A 688 -8.24 7.63 26.34
CA PRO A 688 -7.34 8.45 25.53
C PRO A 688 -7.80 8.54 24.07
N SER A 689 -7.74 9.74 23.47
CA SER A 689 -8.21 9.99 22.08
C SER A 689 -7.76 8.91 21.07
N PRO A 690 -6.50 8.42 21.05
CA PRO A 690 -6.11 7.31 20.16
C PRO A 690 -6.97 6.04 20.27
N VAL A 691 -7.47 5.69 21.47
CA VAL A 691 -8.37 4.54 21.68
C VAL A 691 -9.77 4.85 21.16
N ARG A 692 -10.30 6.05 21.44
CA ARG A 692 -11.62 6.51 20.96
C ARG A 692 -11.66 6.55 19.42
N LEU A 693 -10.62 7.10 18.80
CA LEU A 693 -10.49 7.21 17.33
C LEU A 693 -10.39 5.84 16.65
N GLU A 694 -9.70 4.87 17.26
CA GLU A 694 -9.62 3.52 16.70
C GLU A 694 -10.92 2.75 16.89
N ALA A 695 -11.59 2.89 18.04
CA ALA A 695 -12.92 2.32 18.28
C ALA A 695 -13.97 2.86 17.29
N LEU A 696 -13.94 4.16 16.96
CA LEU A 696 -14.80 4.74 15.90
C LEU A 696 -14.49 4.16 14.51
N GLN A 697 -13.22 3.92 14.18
CA GLN A 697 -12.85 3.26 12.91
C GLN A 697 -13.32 1.80 12.86
N VAL A 698 -13.25 1.07 13.98
CA VAL A 698 -13.81 -0.29 14.09
C VAL A 698 -15.34 -0.29 13.91
N LEU A 699 -16.06 0.67 14.51
CA LEU A 699 -17.50 0.85 14.28
C LEU A 699 -17.82 1.14 12.81
N ALA A 700 -17.09 2.05 12.16
CA ALA A 700 -17.25 2.33 10.74
C ALA A 700 -17.01 1.07 9.86
N CYS A 701 -16.00 0.25 10.19
CA CYS A 701 -15.75 -1.02 9.51
C CYS A 701 -16.87 -2.05 9.74
N LEU A 702 -17.42 -2.12 10.95
CA LEU A 702 -18.53 -3.01 11.31
C LEU A 702 -19.82 -2.63 10.57
N VAL A 703 -20.15 -1.34 10.52
CA VAL A 703 -21.27 -0.80 9.75
C VAL A 703 -21.09 -1.10 8.26
N LYS A 704 -19.90 -0.87 7.70
CA LYS A 704 -19.58 -1.07 6.29
C LYS A 704 -19.63 -2.55 5.85
N GLY A 705 -19.16 -3.47 6.69
CA GLY A 705 -19.07 -4.90 6.37
C GLY A 705 -20.28 -5.72 6.80
N TYR A 706 -20.85 -5.44 7.98
CA TYR A 706 -21.87 -6.28 8.63
C TYR A 706 -23.09 -5.44 9.01
N PHE A 707 -23.57 -4.59 8.10
CA PHE A 707 -24.68 -3.67 8.35
C PHE A 707 -25.95 -4.36 8.91
N ASN A 708 -26.26 -5.58 8.46
CA ASN A 708 -27.39 -6.38 8.96
C ASN A 708 -27.32 -6.69 10.47
N MET A 709 -26.14 -6.57 11.08
CA MET A 709 -25.89 -6.71 12.52
C MET A 709 -25.80 -5.35 13.22
N ALA A 710 -25.29 -4.33 12.53
CA ALA A 710 -25.23 -2.95 13.03
C ALA A 710 -26.60 -2.24 13.03
N GLN A 711 -27.55 -2.65 12.16
CA GLN A 711 -28.87 -2.02 12.05
C GLN A 711 -29.70 -2.11 13.35
N SER A 712 -29.51 -3.16 14.15
CA SER A 712 -30.11 -3.30 15.49
C SER A 712 -29.69 -2.18 16.45
N TYR A 713 -28.58 -1.51 16.13
CA TYR A 713 -27.99 -0.38 16.87
C TYR A 713 -28.11 0.95 16.09
N LEU A 714 -28.90 1.03 15.01
CA LEU A 714 -28.90 2.18 14.09
C LEU A 714 -29.10 3.54 14.79
N ILE A 715 -30.06 3.62 15.73
CA ILE A 715 -30.32 4.85 16.48
C ILE A 715 -29.19 5.15 17.48
N GLU A 716 -28.75 4.14 18.24
CA GLU A 716 -27.66 4.25 19.22
C GLU A 716 -26.33 4.69 18.57
N LEU A 717 -25.98 4.13 17.41
CA LEU A 717 -24.82 4.53 16.62
C LEU A 717 -24.98 5.94 16.02
N GLY A 718 -26.21 6.36 15.72
CA GLY A 718 -26.53 7.74 15.38
C GLY A 718 -26.31 8.72 16.55
N GLU A 719 -26.72 8.35 17.76
CA GLU A 719 -26.42 9.13 18.97
C GLU A 719 -24.92 9.20 19.26
N VAL A 720 -24.18 8.10 19.06
CA VAL A 720 -22.71 8.06 19.18
C VAL A 720 -22.07 9.02 18.18
N ALA A 721 -22.51 9.00 16.92
CA ALA A 721 -22.04 9.93 15.89
C ALA A 721 -22.35 11.40 16.25
N CYS A 722 -23.55 11.69 16.78
CA CYS A 722 -23.90 13.01 17.31
C CYS A 722 -22.97 13.45 18.45
N LYS A 723 -22.81 12.63 19.49
CA LYS A 723 -21.94 12.93 20.65
C LYS A 723 -20.51 13.21 20.17
N CYS A 724 -19.98 12.40 19.26
CA CYS A 724 -18.64 12.59 18.68
C CYS A 724 -18.51 13.90 17.88
N MET A 725 -19.54 14.31 17.14
CA MET A 725 -19.56 15.61 16.42
C MET A 725 -19.73 16.83 17.34
N GLN A 726 -19.99 16.65 18.65
CA GLN A 726 -20.06 17.70 19.66
C GLN A 726 -18.79 17.81 20.52
N GLU A 727 -17.83 16.90 20.36
CA GLU A 727 -16.54 16.90 21.05
C GLU A 727 -15.66 18.10 20.66
N THR A 728 -14.66 18.43 21.49
CA THR A 728 -13.66 19.46 21.18
C THR A 728 -12.51 18.96 20.30
N ASP A 729 -12.26 17.65 20.26
CA ASP A 729 -11.26 17.04 19.37
C ASP A 729 -11.81 16.90 17.94
N ALA A 730 -11.31 17.74 17.03
CA ALA A 730 -11.65 17.72 15.60
C ALA A 730 -11.44 16.34 14.94
N SER A 731 -10.54 15.52 15.48
CA SER A 731 -10.30 14.14 15.04
C SER A 731 -11.49 13.24 15.39
N VAL A 732 -12.09 13.42 16.56
CA VAL A 732 -13.26 12.68 17.03
C VAL A 732 -14.51 13.16 16.29
N GLN A 733 -14.67 14.47 16.10
CA GLN A 733 -15.72 15.05 15.25
C GLN A 733 -15.72 14.41 13.85
N LEU A 734 -14.55 14.37 13.21
CA LEU A 734 -14.37 13.80 11.87
C LEU A 734 -14.73 12.32 11.80
N HIS A 735 -14.41 11.52 12.83
CA HIS A 735 -14.76 10.10 12.83
C HIS A 735 -16.23 9.83 13.21
N GLY A 736 -16.87 10.72 13.96
CA GLY A 736 -18.33 10.75 14.11
C GLY A 736 -19.05 10.97 12.77
N ALA A 737 -18.59 11.95 11.97
CA ALA A 737 -19.14 12.22 10.65
C ALA A 737 -18.94 11.04 9.67
N LYS A 738 -17.79 10.37 9.69
CA LYS A 738 -17.55 9.14 8.90
C LYS A 738 -18.44 7.97 9.32
N LEU A 739 -18.66 7.78 10.62
CA LEU A 739 -19.57 6.73 11.11
C LEU A 739 -20.98 6.95 10.57
N LEU A 740 -21.45 8.20 10.56
CA LEU A 740 -22.73 8.59 9.96
C LEU A 740 -22.78 8.35 8.44
N GLU A 741 -21.73 8.66 7.69
CA GLU A 741 -21.63 8.37 6.24
C GLU A 741 -21.79 6.87 5.95
N GLU A 742 -21.12 6.01 6.70
CA GLU A 742 -21.22 4.55 6.54
C GLU A 742 -22.61 4.03 6.95
N LEU A 743 -23.25 4.61 7.98
CA LEU A 743 -24.60 4.22 8.43
C LEU A 743 -25.64 4.49 7.34
N GLY A 744 -25.68 5.71 6.78
CA GLY A 744 -26.58 6.04 5.67
C GLY A 744 -26.28 5.21 4.41
N THR A 745 -24.99 5.00 4.14
CA THR A 745 -24.52 4.14 3.03
C THR A 745 -24.98 2.69 3.19
N GLY A 746 -25.04 2.16 4.42
CA GLY A 746 -25.58 0.84 4.73
C GLY A 746 -27.08 0.72 4.43
N ILE A 747 -27.88 1.73 4.82
CA ILE A 747 -29.31 1.82 4.48
C ILE A 747 -29.50 1.79 2.95
N ILE A 748 -28.75 2.63 2.21
CA ILE A 748 -28.81 2.68 0.74
C ILE A 748 -28.41 1.33 0.11
N GLN A 749 -27.41 0.64 0.65
CA GLN A 749 -26.98 -0.66 0.11
C GLN A 749 -28.05 -1.74 0.28
N GLN A 750 -28.74 -1.79 1.42
CA GLN A 750 -29.82 -2.76 1.64
C GLN A 750 -31.00 -2.61 0.68
N GLN A 751 -31.33 -1.37 0.27
CA GLN A 751 -32.53 -1.11 -0.53
C GLN A 751 -32.35 -1.32 -2.04
N LYS A 752 -31.14 -1.67 -2.51
CA LYS A 752 -30.91 -1.98 -3.94
C LYS A 752 -31.69 -3.22 -4.40
N PRO A 753 -32.02 -3.32 -5.71
CA PRO A 753 -32.65 -4.52 -6.27
C PRO A 753 -31.81 -5.79 -6.02
N ASP A 754 -30.50 -5.71 -6.31
CA ASP A 754 -29.54 -6.83 -6.18
C ASP A 754 -29.18 -7.21 -4.73
N SER A 755 -29.88 -6.63 -3.74
CA SER A 755 -29.60 -6.84 -2.32
C SER A 755 -30.09 -8.21 -1.85
N VAL A 756 -29.14 -9.06 -1.47
CA VAL A 756 -29.34 -10.42 -0.92
C VAL A 756 -30.15 -10.42 0.39
N VAL A 757 -30.40 -9.25 0.99
CA VAL A 757 -31.19 -9.11 2.23
C VAL A 757 -32.69 -9.19 1.92
N PRO A 758 -33.43 -10.16 2.50
CA PRO A 758 -34.89 -10.24 2.38
C PRO A 758 -35.57 -8.94 2.83
N ILE A 759 -36.63 -8.53 2.12
CA ILE A 759 -37.29 -7.22 2.31
C ILE A 759 -37.73 -7.00 3.77
N ASN A 760 -38.20 -8.04 4.44
CA ASN A 760 -38.63 -8.02 5.84
C ASN A 760 -37.48 -7.89 6.87
N LEU A 761 -36.22 -7.89 6.44
CA LEU A 761 -35.03 -7.73 7.29
C LEU A 761 -34.23 -6.45 6.96
N ARG A 762 -34.70 -5.63 6.01
CA ARG A 762 -34.11 -4.32 5.66
C ARG A 762 -34.60 -3.24 6.62
N VAL A 763 -33.80 -2.19 6.83
CA VAL A 763 -34.21 -1.00 7.61
C VAL A 763 -35.48 -0.37 7.01
N PRO A 764 -36.60 -0.29 7.75
CA PRO A 764 -37.84 0.34 7.29
C PRO A 764 -37.67 1.84 7.00
N ILE A 765 -38.38 2.35 6.00
CA ILE A 765 -38.26 3.75 5.55
C ILE A 765 -38.61 4.73 6.69
N ASN A 766 -39.63 4.45 7.50
CA ASN A 766 -39.96 5.27 8.67
C ASN A 766 -38.84 5.30 9.72
N GLN A 767 -38.12 4.19 9.94
CA GLN A 767 -36.96 4.17 10.84
C GLN A 767 -35.79 4.99 10.26
N ALA A 768 -35.57 4.94 8.95
CA ALA A 768 -34.58 5.78 8.27
C ALA A 768 -34.95 7.29 8.33
N VAL A 769 -36.24 7.64 8.24
CA VAL A 769 -36.75 9.01 8.45
C VAL A 769 -36.52 9.46 9.89
N THR A 770 -36.84 8.63 10.90
CA THR A 770 -36.57 8.95 12.31
C THR A 770 -35.08 9.17 12.56
N PHE A 771 -34.22 8.30 12.02
CA PHE A 771 -32.77 8.43 12.11
C PHE A 771 -32.29 9.76 11.50
N TRP A 772 -32.63 10.05 10.25
CA TRP A 772 -32.17 11.28 9.59
C TRP A 772 -32.75 12.55 10.22
N ASN A 773 -34.00 12.53 10.69
CA ASN A 773 -34.58 13.65 11.45
C ASN A 773 -33.81 13.88 12.76
N MET A 774 -33.48 12.84 13.53
CA MET A 774 -32.63 12.95 14.73
C MET A 774 -31.28 13.59 14.42
N ILE A 775 -30.60 13.12 13.35
CA ILE A 775 -29.29 13.62 12.93
C ILE A 775 -29.35 15.09 12.48
N LEU A 776 -30.40 15.49 11.74
CA LEU A 776 -30.58 16.85 11.23
C LEU A 776 -31.06 17.85 12.31
N ASN A 777 -31.70 17.38 13.37
CA ASN A 777 -31.93 18.16 14.60
C ASN A 777 -30.68 18.22 15.51
N GLY A 778 -29.67 17.38 15.24
CA GLY A 778 -28.43 17.27 16.00
C GLY A 778 -27.32 18.21 15.53
N PRO A 779 -26.04 17.82 15.67
CA PRO A 779 -24.89 18.67 15.36
C PRO A 779 -24.50 18.69 13.88
N LEU A 780 -25.10 17.87 13.00
CA LEU A 780 -24.70 17.80 11.59
C LEU A 780 -24.77 19.17 10.88
N PRO A 781 -25.81 20.02 11.06
CA PRO A 781 -25.84 21.36 10.48
C PRO A 781 -24.70 22.27 10.97
N ALA A 782 -24.24 22.10 12.21
CA ALA A 782 -23.10 22.85 12.76
C ALA A 782 -21.76 22.33 12.20
N ALA A 783 -21.61 21.00 12.09
CA ALA A 783 -20.44 20.36 11.46
C ALA A 783 -20.26 20.77 9.98
N LEU A 784 -21.37 20.92 9.25
CA LEU A 784 -21.41 21.45 7.88
C LEU A 784 -20.97 22.92 7.80
N GLN A 785 -21.26 23.73 8.82
CA GLN A 785 -20.92 25.15 8.88
C GLN A 785 -19.58 25.45 9.59
N ASN A 786 -18.83 24.43 10.02
CA ASN A 786 -17.56 24.61 10.71
C ASN A 786 -16.39 24.94 9.75
N GLU A 787 -16.26 26.21 9.36
CA GLU A 787 -15.20 26.72 8.48
C GLU A 787 -13.78 26.46 8.98
N GLN A 788 -13.58 26.27 10.29
CA GLN A 788 -12.26 25.97 10.86
C GLN A 788 -11.78 24.56 10.49
N HIS A 789 -12.69 23.63 10.19
CA HIS A 789 -12.38 22.23 9.91
C HIS A 789 -12.96 21.74 8.57
N PRO A 790 -12.38 22.15 7.43
CA PRO A 790 -12.86 21.76 6.10
C PRO A 790 -12.91 20.24 5.84
N THR A 791 -12.11 19.44 6.56
CA THR A 791 -12.18 17.97 6.53
C THR A 791 -13.46 17.43 7.18
N LEU A 792 -13.93 18.04 8.26
CA LEU A 792 -15.23 17.74 8.88
C LEU A 792 -16.37 18.13 7.93
N GLN A 793 -16.36 19.35 7.40
CA GLN A 793 -17.36 19.81 6.43
C GLN A 793 -17.42 18.88 5.20
N THR A 794 -16.26 18.42 4.71
CA THR A 794 -16.17 17.43 3.61
C THR A 794 -16.88 16.13 3.98
N SER A 795 -16.56 15.54 5.14
CA SER A 795 -17.18 14.28 5.61
C SER A 795 -18.68 14.45 5.91
N ALA A 796 -19.11 15.62 6.38
CA ALA A 796 -20.51 15.92 6.63
C ALA A 796 -21.32 16.10 5.33
N CYS A 797 -20.72 16.66 4.27
CA CYS A 797 -21.31 16.69 2.92
C CYS A 797 -21.42 15.28 2.30
N ASP A 798 -20.37 14.45 2.44
CA ASP A 798 -20.43 13.06 1.98
C ASP A 798 -21.46 12.24 2.80
N ALA A 799 -21.62 12.51 4.11
CA ALA A 799 -22.67 11.95 4.94
C ALA A 799 -24.09 12.37 4.48
N LEU A 800 -24.36 13.65 4.19
CA LEU A 800 -25.63 14.06 3.56
C LEU A 800 -25.86 13.34 2.22
N SER A 801 -24.81 13.07 1.44
CA SER A 801 -24.94 12.30 0.19
C SER A 801 -25.30 10.82 0.39
N SER A 802 -25.46 10.36 1.64
CA SER A 802 -25.89 9.01 2.02
C SER A 802 -27.33 8.95 2.57
N VAL A 803 -28.11 10.02 2.46
CA VAL A 803 -29.57 9.99 2.69
C VAL A 803 -30.25 9.19 1.57
N LEU A 804 -31.13 8.26 1.94
CA LEU A 804 -31.94 7.46 1.02
C LEU A 804 -33.04 8.34 0.38
N PRO A 805 -33.29 8.30 -0.95
CA PRO A 805 -34.26 9.18 -1.62
C PRO A 805 -35.68 9.10 -1.03
N GLU A 806 -36.16 7.88 -0.76
CA GLU A 806 -37.48 7.63 -0.19
C GLU A 806 -37.61 8.12 1.25
N ALA A 807 -36.50 8.12 2.01
CA ALA A 807 -36.45 8.73 3.34
C ALA A 807 -36.41 10.26 3.24
N PHE A 808 -35.66 10.82 2.28
CA PHE A 808 -35.60 12.27 2.06
C PHE A 808 -36.99 12.84 1.75
N SER A 809 -37.75 12.22 0.85
CA SER A 809 -39.12 12.63 0.49
C SER A 809 -40.12 12.57 1.66
N ASN A 810 -39.77 11.92 2.77
CA ASN A 810 -40.60 11.78 3.97
C ASN A 810 -40.01 12.55 5.18
N LEU A 811 -38.95 13.35 4.99
CA LEU A 811 -38.49 14.31 6.00
C LEU A 811 -39.42 15.53 6.04
N PRO A 812 -39.55 16.23 7.19
CA PRO A 812 -40.22 17.52 7.27
C PRO A 812 -39.67 18.53 6.25
N ASP A 813 -40.53 19.37 5.67
CA ASP A 813 -40.18 20.31 4.60
C ASP A 813 -39.01 21.23 4.98
N ASP A 814 -38.99 21.73 6.23
CA ASP A 814 -37.92 22.58 6.74
C ASP A 814 -36.56 21.84 6.83
N ARG A 815 -36.59 20.52 7.04
CA ARG A 815 -35.40 19.65 7.05
C ARG A 815 -34.95 19.29 5.62
N GLN A 816 -35.88 19.14 4.67
CA GLN A 816 -35.55 19.02 3.24
C GLN A 816 -34.88 20.30 2.72
N ILE A 817 -35.49 21.46 2.98
CA ILE A 817 -34.96 22.80 2.62
C ILE A 817 -33.59 23.01 3.26
N LEU A 818 -33.41 22.72 4.55
CA LEU A 818 -32.13 22.86 5.25
C LEU A 818 -30.99 22.11 4.54
N CYS A 819 -31.24 20.87 4.10
CA CYS A 819 -30.23 20.09 3.36
C CYS A 819 -29.86 20.76 2.03
N ILE A 820 -30.87 21.22 1.27
CA ILE A 820 -30.68 21.88 -0.03
C ILE A 820 -29.89 23.18 0.13
N THR A 821 -30.31 24.06 1.05
CA THR A 821 -29.65 25.34 1.30
C THR A 821 -28.21 25.18 1.77
N LEU A 822 -27.92 24.22 2.66
CA LEU A 822 -26.55 23.95 3.10
C LEU A 822 -25.66 23.45 1.96
N LEU A 823 -26.14 22.53 1.11
CA LEU A 823 -25.35 22.01 -0.01
C LEU A 823 -25.12 23.05 -1.11
N LEU A 824 -26.12 23.88 -1.43
CA LEU A 824 -25.98 25.00 -2.38
C LEU A 824 -25.00 26.06 -1.82
N GLY A 825 -25.08 26.38 -0.53
CA GLY A 825 -24.14 27.28 0.14
C GLY A 825 -22.70 26.77 0.10
N LEU A 826 -22.48 25.51 0.50
CA LEU A 826 -21.13 24.91 0.57
C LEU A 826 -20.48 24.67 -0.80
N ASN A 827 -21.25 24.61 -1.89
CA ASN A 827 -20.71 24.65 -3.26
C ASN A 827 -20.00 26.00 -3.57
N HIS A 828 -20.29 27.07 -2.84
CA HIS A 828 -19.60 28.36 -2.96
C HIS A 828 -18.37 28.49 -2.06
N SER A 829 -18.02 27.45 -1.27
CA SER A 829 -16.86 27.48 -0.37
C SER A 829 -15.54 27.74 -1.11
N GLU A 830 -14.70 28.60 -0.52
CA GLU A 830 -13.31 28.80 -0.95
C GLU A 830 -12.45 27.53 -0.79
N ASN A 831 -12.86 26.57 0.04
CA ASN A 831 -12.10 25.33 0.22
C ASN A 831 -12.41 24.29 -0.90
N PRO A 832 -11.42 23.88 -1.72
CA PRO A 832 -11.69 22.98 -2.85
C PRO A 832 -11.97 21.52 -2.48
N LEU A 833 -11.93 21.14 -1.19
CA LEU A 833 -12.43 19.84 -0.72
C LEU A 833 -13.93 19.93 -0.43
N VAL A 834 -14.33 20.94 0.35
CA VAL A 834 -15.73 21.19 0.75
C VAL A 834 -16.60 21.45 -0.48
N LYS A 835 -16.18 22.35 -1.37
CA LYS A 835 -16.84 22.61 -2.65
C LYS A 835 -16.98 21.35 -3.50
N ALA A 836 -15.97 20.49 -3.54
CA ALA A 836 -16.00 19.25 -4.31
C ALA A 836 -16.95 18.18 -3.71
N ALA A 837 -17.11 18.15 -2.38
CA ALA A 837 -18.07 17.29 -1.70
C ALA A 837 -19.50 17.82 -1.84
N ALA A 838 -19.73 19.11 -1.67
CA ALA A 838 -21.03 19.76 -1.87
C ALA A 838 -21.53 19.60 -3.32
N ALA A 839 -20.67 19.89 -4.31
CA ALA A 839 -20.98 19.65 -5.73
C ALA A 839 -21.36 18.18 -6.02
N ARG A 840 -20.72 17.22 -5.34
CA ARG A 840 -21.06 15.80 -5.43
C ARG A 840 -22.40 15.48 -4.77
N ALA A 841 -22.67 16.01 -3.59
CA ALA A 841 -23.91 15.73 -2.85
C ALA A 841 -25.13 16.28 -3.60
N LEU A 842 -25.03 17.48 -4.18
CA LEU A 842 -26.02 18.00 -5.14
C LEU A 842 -26.21 17.06 -6.33
N GLY A 843 -25.12 16.51 -6.88
CA GLY A 843 -25.13 15.48 -7.92
C GLY A 843 -25.66 14.10 -7.52
N VAL A 844 -25.98 13.88 -6.24
CA VAL A 844 -26.76 12.73 -5.74
C VAL A 844 -28.21 13.12 -5.55
N TYR A 845 -28.47 14.27 -4.92
CA TYR A 845 -29.83 14.80 -4.67
C TYR A 845 -30.61 15.03 -5.97
N ILE A 846 -29.93 15.40 -7.06
CA ILE A 846 -30.51 15.56 -8.39
C ILE A 846 -31.07 14.25 -9.00
N LEU A 847 -30.80 13.10 -8.39
CA LEU A 847 -31.38 11.80 -8.79
C LEU A 847 -32.67 11.48 -8.03
N PHE A 848 -32.94 12.15 -6.89
CA PHE A 848 -34.10 11.89 -6.04
C PHE A 848 -35.40 12.27 -6.78
N PRO A 849 -36.44 11.42 -6.83
CA PRO A 849 -37.64 11.69 -7.62
C PRO A 849 -38.31 13.03 -7.30
N CYS A 850 -38.47 13.36 -6.01
CA CYS A 850 -39.10 14.60 -5.55
C CYS A 850 -38.31 15.87 -5.91
N LEU A 851 -36.97 15.80 -5.94
CA LEU A 851 -36.12 16.95 -6.23
C LEU A 851 -35.85 17.13 -7.72
N ARG A 852 -35.69 16.04 -8.46
CA ARG A 852 -35.42 16.13 -9.91
C ARG A 852 -36.63 16.62 -10.70
N GLN A 853 -37.84 16.49 -10.16
CA GLN A 853 -39.07 17.02 -10.75
C GLN A 853 -39.28 18.52 -10.47
N ASP A 854 -38.62 19.08 -9.46
CA ASP A 854 -38.63 20.53 -9.22
C ASP A 854 -37.63 21.24 -10.15
N VAL A 855 -38.18 21.92 -11.16
CA VAL A 855 -37.41 22.70 -12.14
C VAL A 855 -36.57 23.80 -11.48
N MET A 856 -36.98 24.35 -10.33
CA MET A 856 -36.22 25.37 -9.60
C MET A 856 -34.99 24.76 -8.93
N PHE A 857 -35.14 23.66 -8.17
CA PHE A 857 -34.00 22.93 -7.61
C PHE A 857 -33.03 22.44 -8.69
N VAL A 858 -33.55 21.93 -9.82
CA VAL A 858 -32.70 21.52 -10.96
C VAL A 858 -31.94 22.72 -11.54
N ALA A 859 -32.57 23.89 -11.65
CA ALA A 859 -31.94 25.10 -12.16
C ALA A 859 -30.86 25.67 -11.23
N ASP A 860 -31.12 25.75 -9.92
CA ASP A 860 -30.14 26.20 -8.93
C ASP A 860 -28.95 25.22 -8.83
N THR A 861 -29.24 23.92 -8.82
CA THR A 861 -28.23 22.86 -8.83
C THR A 861 -27.39 22.91 -10.12
N ALA A 862 -27.99 23.17 -11.27
CA ALA A 862 -27.26 23.37 -12.52
C ALA A 862 -26.31 24.58 -12.42
N ASN A 863 -26.80 25.76 -12.03
CA ASN A 863 -25.95 26.96 -11.91
C ASN A 863 -24.78 26.74 -10.93
N ALA A 864 -25.04 26.13 -9.77
CA ALA A 864 -24.02 25.78 -8.78
C ALA A 864 -22.94 24.84 -9.38
N ILE A 865 -23.35 23.81 -10.13
CA ILE A 865 -22.44 22.89 -10.81
C ILE A 865 -21.66 23.59 -11.94
N LEU A 866 -22.28 24.48 -12.72
CA LEU A 866 -21.60 25.22 -13.80
C LEU A 866 -20.51 26.16 -13.26
N MET A 867 -20.72 26.80 -12.10
CA MET A 867 -19.67 27.56 -11.43
C MET A 867 -18.51 26.66 -10.98
N SER A 868 -18.81 25.50 -10.38
CA SER A 868 -17.80 24.52 -9.97
C SER A 868 -17.07 23.85 -11.14
N LEU A 869 -17.62 23.84 -12.36
CA LEU A 869 -16.90 23.44 -13.58
C LEU A 869 -15.82 24.44 -14.00
N GLY A 870 -15.89 25.70 -13.59
CA GLY A 870 -14.85 26.70 -13.81
C GLY A 870 -13.74 26.73 -12.76
N ASP A 871 -13.84 25.94 -11.69
CA ASP A 871 -12.95 26.03 -10.53
C ASP A 871 -11.48 25.65 -10.87
N ARG A 872 -10.53 26.32 -10.23
CA ARG A 872 -9.08 26.08 -10.42
C ARG A 872 -8.67 24.64 -10.08
N SER A 873 -9.34 24.02 -9.12
CA SER A 873 -9.08 22.66 -8.64
C SER A 873 -9.58 21.57 -9.61
N PRO A 874 -8.69 20.71 -10.15
CA PRO A 874 -9.10 19.58 -10.98
C PRO A 874 -9.99 18.56 -10.23
N ASN A 875 -9.98 18.54 -8.89
CA ASN A 875 -10.88 17.70 -8.10
C ASN A 875 -12.30 18.25 -8.08
N VAL A 876 -12.46 19.57 -7.91
CA VAL A 876 -13.77 20.24 -7.99
C VAL A 876 -14.38 20.02 -9.36
N ARG A 877 -13.65 20.34 -10.44
CA ARG A 877 -14.15 20.14 -11.81
C ARG A 877 -14.51 18.69 -12.12
N ALA A 878 -13.78 17.72 -11.57
CA ALA A 878 -14.08 16.29 -11.76
C ALA A 878 -15.36 15.84 -11.02
N LYS A 879 -15.65 16.41 -9.85
CA LYS A 879 -16.92 16.17 -9.14
C LYS A 879 -18.07 16.91 -9.83
N ALA A 880 -17.88 18.19 -10.18
CA ALA A 880 -18.88 18.99 -10.90
C ALA A 880 -19.26 18.38 -12.25
N ALA A 881 -18.31 17.88 -13.04
CA ALA A 881 -18.61 17.20 -14.31
C ALA A 881 -19.39 15.90 -14.11
N TRP A 882 -19.10 15.14 -13.05
CA TRP A 882 -19.88 13.95 -12.68
C TRP A 882 -21.32 14.32 -12.32
N SER A 883 -21.50 15.35 -11.49
CA SER A 883 -22.81 15.87 -11.09
C SER A 883 -23.60 16.45 -12.27
N LEU A 884 -22.97 17.17 -13.20
CA LEU A 884 -23.61 17.64 -14.43
C LEU A 884 -24.12 16.45 -15.26
N GLY A 885 -23.31 15.40 -15.39
CA GLY A 885 -23.74 14.17 -16.04
C GLY A 885 -25.02 13.61 -15.42
N ASN A 886 -25.04 13.42 -14.10
CA ASN A 886 -26.21 12.89 -13.37
C ASN A 886 -27.46 13.79 -13.51
N LEU A 887 -27.28 15.11 -13.47
CA LEU A 887 -28.34 16.07 -13.71
C LEU A 887 -28.93 15.89 -15.12
N THR A 888 -28.08 15.75 -16.14
CA THR A 888 -28.53 15.54 -17.52
C THR A 888 -29.13 14.15 -17.78
N ASP A 889 -28.77 13.11 -17.00
CA ASP A 889 -29.52 11.85 -17.03
C ASP A 889 -30.94 12.08 -16.50
N SER A 890 -31.08 12.85 -15.41
CA SER A 890 -32.38 13.14 -14.80
C SER A 890 -33.28 13.98 -15.70
N LEU A 891 -32.71 14.91 -16.49
CA LEU A 891 -33.45 15.61 -17.55
C LEU A 891 -34.03 14.65 -18.59
N ILE A 892 -33.27 13.63 -19.00
CA ILE A 892 -33.74 12.62 -19.97
C ILE A 892 -34.79 11.71 -19.34
N VAL A 893 -34.58 11.22 -18.11
CA VAL A 893 -35.57 10.39 -17.40
C VAL A 893 -36.88 11.15 -17.19
N ASN A 894 -36.84 12.46 -16.89
CA ASN A 894 -38.04 13.27 -16.77
C ASN A 894 -38.69 13.57 -18.12
N MET A 895 -37.92 13.82 -19.19
CA MET A 895 -38.44 13.94 -20.56
C MET A 895 -39.21 12.66 -20.97
N GLU A 896 -38.64 11.48 -20.69
CA GLU A 896 -39.24 10.19 -21.02
C GLU A 896 -40.48 9.87 -20.15
N ALA A 897 -40.53 10.33 -18.89
CA ALA A 897 -41.61 10.03 -17.95
C ALA A 897 -42.74 11.08 -17.87
N MET A 898 -42.41 12.37 -18.07
CA MET A 898 -43.33 13.51 -17.93
C MET A 898 -43.75 14.11 -19.28
N GLY A 899 -43.01 13.83 -20.35
CA GLY A 899 -43.25 14.38 -21.68
C GLY A 899 -42.75 15.81 -21.87
N GLN A 900 -43.33 16.51 -22.86
CA GLN A 900 -42.81 17.78 -23.37
C GLN A 900 -42.95 18.97 -22.41
N SER A 901 -43.95 18.98 -21.51
CA SER A 901 -44.19 20.09 -20.58
C SER A 901 -42.97 20.39 -19.68
N PHE A 902 -42.35 19.35 -19.12
CA PHE A 902 -41.11 19.49 -18.34
C PHE A 902 -39.95 20.09 -19.15
N GLN A 903 -39.96 19.94 -20.48
CA GLN A 903 -38.93 20.51 -21.36
C GLN A 903 -39.21 21.97 -21.70
N GLU A 904 -40.48 22.36 -21.81
CA GLU A 904 -40.92 23.74 -22.07
C GLU A 904 -40.79 24.63 -20.83
N GLU A 905 -40.91 24.07 -19.63
CA GLU A 905 -40.63 24.75 -18.36
C GLU A 905 -39.12 25.01 -18.13
N PHE A 906 -38.23 24.29 -18.82
CA PHE A 906 -36.78 24.40 -18.61
C PHE A 906 -36.16 25.59 -19.36
N SER A 907 -35.35 26.40 -18.67
CA SER A 907 -34.84 27.66 -19.22
C SER A 907 -33.85 27.47 -20.39
N ASP A 908 -34.23 27.92 -21.60
CA ASP A 908 -33.38 28.11 -22.79
C ASP A 908 -31.96 28.63 -22.45
N MET A 909 -31.87 29.68 -21.63
CA MET A 909 -30.60 30.34 -21.29
C MET A 909 -29.71 29.42 -20.42
N LEU A 910 -30.31 28.65 -19.52
CA LEU A 910 -29.59 27.67 -18.72
C LEU A 910 -29.15 26.48 -19.57
N LEU A 911 -30.04 25.95 -20.42
CA LEU A 911 -29.75 24.85 -21.34
C LEU A 911 -28.57 25.19 -22.27
N LEU A 912 -28.54 26.41 -22.82
CA LEU A 912 -27.44 26.91 -23.64
C LEU A 912 -26.14 27.03 -22.85
N LYS A 913 -26.17 27.58 -21.62
CA LYS A 913 -25.00 27.63 -20.73
C LYS A 913 -24.46 26.24 -20.42
N MET A 914 -25.33 25.27 -20.12
CA MET A 914 -24.95 23.89 -19.83
C MET A 914 -24.26 23.22 -21.03
N LEU A 915 -24.81 23.39 -22.24
CA LEU A 915 -24.23 22.87 -23.49
C LEU A 915 -22.84 23.46 -23.74
N TRP A 916 -22.67 24.78 -23.56
CA TRP A 916 -21.38 25.46 -23.68
C TRP A 916 -20.37 24.99 -22.61
N SER A 917 -20.76 24.99 -21.33
CA SER A 917 -19.88 24.58 -20.23
C SER A 917 -19.46 23.10 -20.31
N ALA A 918 -20.34 22.22 -20.77
CA ALA A 918 -19.99 20.83 -21.05
C ALA A 918 -19.04 20.71 -22.26
N THR A 919 -19.16 21.59 -23.26
CA THR A 919 -18.26 21.64 -24.43
C THR A 919 -16.85 22.06 -24.01
N GLU A 920 -16.70 23.06 -23.14
CA GLU A 920 -15.38 23.43 -22.60
C GLU A 920 -14.84 22.36 -21.63
N ALA A 921 -15.67 21.82 -20.73
CA ALA A 921 -15.27 20.75 -19.82
C ALA A 921 -14.85 19.45 -20.54
N SER A 922 -15.35 19.23 -21.77
CA SER A 922 -14.91 18.12 -22.63
C SER A 922 -13.47 18.27 -23.13
N LYS A 923 -12.82 19.42 -22.99
CA LYS A 923 -11.42 19.65 -23.42
C LYS A 923 -10.39 19.27 -22.34
N ASP A 924 -10.81 19.21 -21.07
CA ASP A 924 -9.96 18.90 -19.90
C ASP A 924 -9.55 17.41 -19.84
N LYS A 925 -8.90 17.00 -18.75
CA LYS A 925 -8.41 15.64 -18.46
C LYS A 925 -9.55 14.65 -18.29
N ASP A 926 -9.28 13.38 -18.60
CA ASP A 926 -10.22 12.26 -18.68
C ASP A 926 -11.26 12.12 -17.56
N LYS A 927 -10.93 12.46 -16.31
CA LYS A 927 -11.89 12.42 -15.19
C LYS A 927 -13.02 13.46 -15.35
N VAL A 928 -12.71 14.62 -15.93
CA VAL A 928 -13.67 15.68 -16.28
C VAL A 928 -14.31 15.33 -17.62
N LYS A 929 -13.47 15.19 -18.66
CA LYS A 929 -13.85 14.91 -20.06
C LYS A 929 -14.84 13.75 -20.21
N SER A 930 -14.61 12.62 -19.53
CA SER A 930 -15.53 11.47 -19.63
C SER A 930 -16.96 11.79 -19.16
N ASN A 931 -17.13 12.58 -18.10
CA ASN A 931 -18.48 12.94 -17.65
C ASN A 931 -19.05 14.12 -18.46
N ALA A 932 -18.20 15.05 -18.91
CA ALA A 932 -18.61 16.16 -19.77
C ALA A 932 -19.19 15.69 -21.11
N VAL A 933 -18.56 14.73 -21.80
CA VAL A 933 -19.11 14.19 -23.07
C VAL A 933 -20.41 13.42 -22.88
N ARG A 934 -20.60 12.77 -21.71
CA ARG A 934 -21.87 12.14 -21.34
C ARG A 934 -22.98 13.19 -21.21
N ALA A 935 -22.69 14.30 -20.52
CA ALA A 935 -23.60 15.44 -20.41
C ALA A 935 -23.94 16.06 -21.78
N LEU A 936 -22.96 16.20 -22.69
CA LEU A 936 -23.21 16.69 -24.06
C LEU A 936 -24.21 15.82 -24.83
N GLY A 937 -24.06 14.49 -24.82
CA GLY A 937 -24.99 13.60 -25.51
C GLY A 937 -26.42 13.70 -24.98
N ASN A 938 -26.58 13.79 -23.66
CA ASN A 938 -27.88 13.97 -23.03
C ASN A 938 -28.48 15.36 -23.32
N LEU A 939 -27.69 16.43 -23.23
CA LEU A 939 -28.15 17.80 -23.54
C LEU A 939 -28.59 17.94 -25.00
N LEU A 940 -27.82 17.37 -25.94
CA LEU A 940 -28.17 17.36 -27.37
C LEU A 940 -29.43 16.52 -27.65
N HIS A 941 -29.70 15.47 -26.87
CA HIS A 941 -30.92 14.68 -26.95
C HIS A 941 -32.16 15.47 -26.47
N PHE A 942 -32.01 16.32 -25.44
CA PHE A 942 -33.09 17.09 -24.82
C PHE A 942 -33.60 18.29 -25.66
N LEU A 943 -32.86 18.69 -26.71
CA LEU A 943 -33.17 19.89 -27.51
C LEU A 943 -34.45 19.75 -28.34
N GLN A 944 -35.44 20.61 -28.08
CA GLN A 944 -36.65 20.76 -28.91
C GLN A 944 -36.38 21.44 -30.28
N PRO A 945 -37.23 21.22 -31.31
CA PRO A 945 -37.09 21.83 -32.64
C PRO A 945 -36.93 23.36 -32.65
N TYR A 946 -37.60 24.07 -31.73
CA TYR A 946 -37.49 25.52 -31.64
C TYR A 946 -36.12 26.01 -31.16
N HIS A 947 -35.30 25.15 -30.51
CA HIS A 947 -33.91 25.48 -30.18
C HIS A 947 -33.02 25.41 -31.42
N ILE A 948 -33.23 24.42 -32.28
CA ILE A 948 -32.36 24.13 -33.43
C ILE A 948 -32.34 25.31 -34.42
N VAL A 949 -33.47 26.03 -34.55
CA VAL A 949 -33.60 27.22 -35.39
C VAL A 949 -33.07 28.52 -34.74
N LYS A 950 -32.70 28.52 -33.44
CA LYS A 950 -32.13 29.70 -32.76
C LYS A 950 -30.62 29.77 -33.04
N PRO A 951 -30.07 30.84 -33.66
CA PRO A 951 -28.67 30.88 -34.11
C PRO A 951 -27.62 30.54 -33.03
N ARG A 952 -27.80 31.06 -31.80
CA ARG A 952 -26.90 30.78 -30.66
C ARG A 952 -26.84 29.30 -30.26
N PHE A 953 -27.94 28.57 -30.44
CA PHE A 953 -27.98 27.13 -30.22
C PHE A 953 -27.30 26.39 -31.37
N CYS A 954 -27.54 26.79 -32.63
CA CYS A 954 -26.93 26.15 -33.81
C CYS A 954 -25.39 26.08 -33.70
N GLU A 955 -24.72 27.22 -33.45
CA GLU A 955 -23.26 27.27 -33.25
C GLU A 955 -22.79 26.34 -32.11
N SER A 956 -23.54 26.34 -31.00
CA SER A 956 -23.23 25.54 -29.80
C SER A 956 -23.42 24.04 -30.03
N ILE A 957 -24.43 23.65 -30.83
CA ILE A 957 -24.73 22.27 -31.22
C ILE A 957 -23.60 21.71 -32.08
N GLU A 958 -23.14 22.45 -33.10
CA GLU A 958 -22.05 22.00 -33.96
C GLU A 958 -20.73 21.87 -33.18
N CYS A 959 -20.42 22.82 -32.30
CA CYS A 959 -19.27 22.75 -31.41
C CYS A 959 -19.33 21.53 -30.47
N ALA A 960 -20.49 21.27 -29.86
CA ALA A 960 -20.71 20.14 -28.98
C ALA A 960 -20.55 18.79 -29.71
N ILE A 961 -21.13 18.64 -30.90
CA ILE A 961 -21.01 17.42 -31.71
C ILE A 961 -19.56 17.23 -32.16
N GLN A 962 -18.87 18.28 -32.61
CA GLN A 962 -17.46 18.18 -33.01
C GLN A 962 -16.54 17.82 -31.82
N ALA A 963 -16.89 18.24 -30.60
CA ALA A 963 -16.22 17.79 -29.38
C ALA A 963 -16.45 16.29 -29.07
N LEU A 964 -17.65 15.76 -29.35
CA LEU A 964 -17.91 14.32 -29.27
C LEU A 964 -17.11 13.53 -30.31
N VAL A 965 -17.16 13.94 -31.58
CA VAL A 965 -16.45 13.29 -32.71
C VAL A 965 -14.94 13.24 -32.45
N SER A 966 -14.33 14.36 -32.07
CA SER A 966 -12.90 14.42 -31.73
C SER A 966 -12.54 13.60 -30.49
N THR A 967 -13.45 13.47 -29.51
CA THR A 967 -13.24 12.62 -28.32
C THR A 967 -13.34 11.12 -28.62
N VAL A 968 -14.19 10.69 -29.57
CA VAL A 968 -14.23 9.30 -30.05
C VAL A 968 -12.89 8.91 -30.70
N LEU A 969 -12.33 9.81 -31.52
CA LEU A 969 -11.10 9.56 -32.28
C LEU A 969 -9.81 9.71 -31.43
N GLY A 970 -9.65 10.80 -30.67
CA GLY A 970 -8.40 11.13 -29.96
C GLY A 970 -8.01 10.19 -28.80
N ASP A 971 -6.80 10.35 -28.26
CA ASP A 971 -6.13 9.37 -27.37
C ASP A 971 -6.63 9.32 -25.91
N GLY A 972 -7.90 9.63 -25.66
CA GLY A 972 -8.54 9.47 -24.36
C GLY A 972 -8.68 8.00 -23.94
N THR A 973 -8.71 7.75 -22.63
CA THR A 973 -8.94 6.42 -22.04
C THR A 973 -10.21 5.76 -22.57
N MET A 974 -10.28 4.43 -22.51
CA MET A 974 -11.43 3.68 -23.03
C MET A 974 -12.77 4.10 -22.40
N LYS A 975 -12.79 4.58 -21.15
CA LYS A 975 -14.00 5.17 -20.53
C LYS A 975 -14.44 6.47 -21.22
N VAL A 976 -13.50 7.34 -21.59
CA VAL A 976 -13.77 8.57 -22.37
C VAL A 976 -14.38 8.22 -23.72
N LYS A 977 -13.76 7.29 -24.47
CA LYS A 977 -14.28 6.83 -25.77
C LYS A 977 -15.65 6.16 -25.66
N TRP A 978 -15.85 5.32 -24.64
CA TRP A 978 -17.14 4.66 -24.36
C TRP A 978 -18.26 5.68 -24.11
N ASN A 979 -18.02 6.67 -23.24
CA ASN A 979 -18.98 7.74 -22.96
C ASN A 979 -19.25 8.62 -24.20
N ALA A 980 -18.25 8.87 -25.05
CA ALA A 980 -18.43 9.64 -26.28
C ALA A 980 -19.20 8.87 -27.38
N CYS A 981 -19.01 7.55 -27.50
CA CYS A 981 -19.82 6.72 -28.40
C CYS A 981 -21.28 6.64 -27.93
N TYR A 982 -21.50 6.44 -26.61
CA TYR A 982 -22.82 6.52 -25.99
C TYR A 982 -23.48 7.88 -26.21
N ALA A 983 -22.73 8.97 -26.07
CA ALA A 983 -23.21 10.32 -26.27
C ALA A 983 -23.68 10.56 -27.72
N LEU A 984 -22.90 10.15 -28.74
CA LEU A 984 -23.34 10.23 -30.14
C LEU A 984 -24.61 9.37 -30.40
N GLY A 985 -24.75 8.24 -29.72
CA GLY A 985 -26.00 7.47 -29.74
C GLY A 985 -27.20 8.29 -29.25
N ASN A 986 -27.07 9.00 -28.12
CA ASN A 986 -28.13 9.88 -27.63
C ASN A 986 -28.37 11.10 -28.55
N VAL A 987 -27.33 11.64 -29.23
CA VAL A 987 -27.52 12.66 -30.30
C VAL A 987 -28.42 12.12 -31.40
N PHE A 988 -28.21 10.88 -31.86
CA PHE A 988 -28.96 10.30 -32.97
C PHE A 988 -30.42 9.94 -32.62
N LYS A 989 -30.79 9.89 -31.34
CA LYS A 989 -32.19 9.74 -30.91
C LYS A 989 -33.03 11.01 -31.14
N ASN A 990 -32.41 12.19 -31.27
CA ASN A 990 -33.15 13.44 -31.37
C ASN A 990 -33.66 13.69 -32.79
N THR A 991 -34.97 13.56 -32.98
CA THR A 991 -35.70 13.82 -34.23
C THR A 991 -35.62 15.27 -34.70
N ALA A 992 -35.35 16.22 -33.79
CA ALA A 992 -35.21 17.64 -34.10
C ALA A 992 -33.87 17.98 -34.79
N LEU A 993 -32.85 17.14 -34.61
CA LEU A 993 -31.54 17.38 -35.22
C LEU A 993 -31.56 16.99 -36.71
N PRO A 994 -30.97 17.81 -37.62
CA PRO A 994 -30.92 17.54 -39.06
C PRO A 994 -29.92 16.41 -39.44
N LEU A 995 -30.01 15.27 -38.76
CA LEU A 995 -29.24 14.06 -39.02
C LEU A 995 -29.46 13.59 -40.46
N GLY A 996 -28.38 13.18 -41.14
CA GLY A 996 -28.39 12.87 -42.57
C GLY A 996 -28.18 14.08 -43.50
N LYS A 997 -28.49 15.30 -43.01
CA LYS A 997 -28.45 16.54 -43.81
C LYS A 997 -27.36 17.53 -43.37
N ALA A 998 -27.00 17.53 -42.09
CA ALA A 998 -25.98 18.44 -41.55
C ALA A 998 -24.55 17.98 -41.82
N ALA A 999 -23.62 18.92 -42.01
CA ALA A 999 -22.24 18.65 -42.39
C ALA A 999 -21.48 17.77 -41.36
N TRP A 1000 -21.78 17.90 -40.07
CA TRP A 1000 -21.18 17.07 -39.01
C TRP A 1000 -21.59 15.59 -39.06
N THR A 1001 -22.67 15.25 -39.77
CA THR A 1001 -23.22 13.89 -39.85
C THR A 1001 -22.17 12.89 -40.33
N ALA A 1002 -21.50 13.19 -41.44
CA ALA A 1002 -20.50 12.30 -42.04
C ALA A 1002 -19.31 12.05 -41.10
N SER A 1003 -18.86 13.11 -40.40
CA SER A 1003 -17.79 13.03 -39.40
C SER A 1003 -18.17 12.13 -38.22
N ALA A 1004 -19.42 12.19 -37.75
CA ALA A 1004 -19.91 11.36 -36.65
C ALA A 1004 -19.96 9.87 -37.02
N TYR A 1005 -20.55 9.51 -38.17
CA TYR A 1005 -20.54 8.13 -38.65
C TYR A 1005 -19.12 7.63 -38.98
N SER A 1006 -18.25 8.49 -39.53
CA SER A 1006 -16.83 8.15 -39.79
C SER A 1006 -16.06 7.81 -38.51
N ALA A 1007 -16.28 8.56 -37.42
CA ALA A 1007 -15.67 8.29 -36.12
C ALA A 1007 -16.15 6.97 -35.51
N LEU A 1008 -17.47 6.72 -35.50
CA LEU A 1008 -18.07 5.49 -34.98
C LEU A 1008 -17.64 4.26 -35.81
N THR A 1009 -17.71 4.34 -37.15
CA THR A 1009 -17.28 3.25 -38.02
C THR A 1009 -15.78 2.95 -37.89
N THR A 1010 -14.94 3.95 -37.65
CA THR A 1010 -13.52 3.76 -37.36
C THR A 1010 -13.31 3.01 -36.04
N VAL A 1011 -14.02 3.41 -34.98
CA VAL A 1011 -13.87 2.82 -33.64
C VAL A 1011 -14.42 1.40 -33.55
N VAL A 1012 -15.58 1.10 -34.16
CA VAL A 1012 -16.14 -0.27 -34.15
C VAL A 1012 -15.24 -1.28 -34.90
N LYS A 1013 -14.53 -0.83 -35.95
CA LYS A 1013 -13.56 -1.64 -36.72
C LYS A 1013 -12.25 -1.94 -36.00
N ALA A 1014 -11.74 -1.01 -35.17
CA ALA A 1014 -10.32 -0.99 -34.80
C ALA A 1014 -9.99 -0.72 -33.31
N CYS A 1015 -10.96 -0.38 -32.46
CA CYS A 1015 -10.67 -0.14 -31.05
C CYS A 1015 -10.38 -1.44 -30.30
N LYS A 1016 -9.25 -1.52 -29.56
CA LYS A 1016 -8.88 -2.72 -28.77
C LYS A 1016 -9.87 -3.08 -27.66
N ASN A 1017 -10.73 -2.15 -27.21
CA ASN A 1017 -11.71 -2.41 -26.15
C ASN A 1017 -13.09 -2.72 -26.71
N PHE A 1018 -13.60 -3.92 -26.43
CA PHE A 1018 -14.84 -4.45 -26.96
C PHE A 1018 -16.06 -3.72 -26.42
N LYS A 1019 -16.03 -3.17 -25.20
CA LYS A 1019 -17.14 -2.32 -24.70
C LYS A 1019 -17.29 -1.04 -25.50
N VAL A 1020 -16.18 -0.43 -25.93
CA VAL A 1020 -16.22 0.76 -26.81
C VAL A 1020 -16.79 0.38 -28.18
N ARG A 1021 -16.37 -0.75 -28.75
CA ARG A 1021 -16.94 -1.29 -29.99
C ARG A 1021 -18.44 -1.56 -29.88
N ILE A 1022 -18.92 -2.18 -28.79
CA ILE A 1022 -20.35 -2.41 -28.50
C ILE A 1022 -21.12 -1.08 -28.51
N LYS A 1023 -20.69 -0.06 -27.75
CA LYS A 1023 -21.40 1.23 -27.74
C LYS A 1023 -21.30 1.98 -29.07
N SER A 1024 -20.24 1.76 -29.84
CA SER A 1024 -20.15 2.28 -31.20
C SER A 1024 -21.12 1.57 -32.16
N ALA A 1025 -21.30 0.25 -32.05
CA ALA A 1025 -22.29 -0.50 -32.82
C ALA A 1025 -23.73 -0.10 -32.46
N MET A 1026 -24.04 0.06 -31.15
CA MET A 1026 -25.33 0.58 -30.69
C MET A 1026 -25.64 1.96 -31.30
N ALA A 1027 -24.67 2.89 -31.29
CA ALA A 1027 -24.89 4.21 -31.87
C ALA A 1027 -25.18 4.15 -33.37
N LEU A 1028 -24.55 3.22 -34.11
CA LEU A 1028 -24.80 3.00 -35.53
C LEU A 1028 -26.18 2.38 -35.84
N SER A 1029 -26.93 1.91 -34.84
CA SER A 1029 -28.27 1.29 -35.01
C SER A 1029 -29.38 2.03 -34.25
N ILE A 1030 -29.22 3.33 -33.99
CA ILE A 1030 -30.25 4.21 -33.41
C ILE A 1030 -31.07 4.98 -34.47
N PRO A 1031 -30.50 5.49 -35.58
CA PRO A 1031 -31.29 6.21 -36.58
C PRO A 1031 -32.35 5.30 -37.21
N PHE A 1032 -33.59 5.78 -37.24
CA PHE A 1032 -34.82 5.01 -37.51
C PHE A 1032 -35.40 5.24 -38.91
N SER A 1033 -34.81 6.13 -39.71
CA SER A 1033 -35.18 6.33 -41.13
C SER A 1033 -33.94 6.31 -42.02
N ARG A 1034 -34.11 5.97 -43.30
CA ARG A 1034 -32.98 5.81 -44.23
C ARG A 1034 -32.23 7.12 -44.46
N GLU A 1035 -32.95 8.23 -44.51
CA GLU A 1035 -32.42 9.56 -44.82
C GLU A 1035 -31.40 10.02 -43.77
N GLN A 1036 -31.57 9.61 -42.50
CA GLN A 1036 -30.70 9.96 -41.38
C GLN A 1036 -29.27 9.40 -41.53
N TYR A 1037 -29.07 8.38 -42.35
CA TYR A 1037 -27.74 7.84 -42.67
C TYR A 1037 -27.03 8.60 -43.78
N GLY A 1038 -27.65 9.60 -44.42
CA GLY A 1038 -27.06 10.39 -45.50
C GLY A 1038 -26.96 9.62 -46.81
N SER A 1039 -25.86 9.81 -47.55
CA SER A 1039 -25.70 9.25 -48.89
C SER A 1039 -25.62 7.72 -48.92
N THR A 1040 -25.95 7.13 -50.07
CA THR A 1040 -25.81 5.70 -50.40
C THR A 1040 -24.39 5.19 -50.15
N GLU A 1041 -23.37 6.01 -50.45
CA GLU A 1041 -21.97 5.70 -50.12
C GLU A 1041 -21.73 5.63 -48.60
N GLN A 1042 -22.21 6.62 -47.84
CA GLN A 1042 -22.04 6.69 -46.39
C GLN A 1042 -22.75 5.51 -45.69
N TYR A 1043 -23.96 5.18 -46.13
CA TYR A 1043 -24.72 4.03 -45.65
C TYR A 1043 -23.98 2.70 -45.93
N CYS A 1044 -23.50 2.49 -47.16
CA CYS A 1044 -22.70 1.32 -47.52
C CYS A 1044 -21.37 1.25 -46.72
N ASN A 1045 -20.75 2.39 -46.42
CA ASN A 1045 -19.55 2.45 -45.58
C ASN A 1045 -19.82 2.04 -44.12
N ILE A 1046 -21.00 2.33 -43.57
CA ILE A 1046 -21.43 1.86 -42.24
C ILE A 1046 -21.66 0.34 -42.25
N TRP A 1047 -22.41 -0.17 -43.24
CA TRP A 1047 -22.61 -1.61 -43.45
C TRP A 1047 -21.27 -2.38 -43.51
N ASN A 1048 -20.35 -1.91 -44.37
CA ASN A 1048 -19.03 -2.51 -44.55
C ASN A 1048 -18.15 -2.43 -43.30
N ALA A 1049 -18.30 -1.38 -42.49
CA ALA A 1049 -17.60 -1.26 -41.21
C ALA A 1049 -18.13 -2.23 -40.16
N LEU A 1050 -19.44 -2.43 -40.07
CA LEU A 1050 -20.06 -3.42 -39.17
C LEU A 1050 -19.69 -4.85 -39.57
N VAL A 1051 -19.80 -5.22 -40.85
CA VAL A 1051 -19.35 -6.54 -41.34
C VAL A 1051 -17.86 -6.77 -41.05
N THR A 1052 -17.02 -5.77 -41.25
CA THR A 1052 -15.58 -5.88 -40.95
C THR A 1052 -15.32 -5.99 -39.43
N ALA A 1053 -16.10 -5.30 -38.61
CA ALA A 1053 -16.03 -5.45 -37.15
C ALA A 1053 -16.51 -6.82 -36.67
N LEU A 1054 -17.50 -7.42 -37.33
CA LEU A 1054 -18.03 -8.76 -37.05
C LEU A 1054 -16.98 -9.84 -37.32
N GLN A 1055 -16.30 -9.77 -38.46
CA GLN A 1055 -15.16 -10.64 -38.78
C GLN A 1055 -14.05 -10.51 -37.72
N LYS A 1056 -13.74 -9.28 -37.30
CA LYS A 1056 -12.76 -8.97 -36.25
C LYS A 1056 -13.33 -9.03 -34.83
N SER A 1057 -14.39 -9.78 -34.57
CA SER A 1057 -15.01 -9.84 -33.22
C SER A 1057 -14.26 -10.76 -32.26
N GLU A 1058 -13.40 -11.64 -32.79
CA GLU A 1058 -12.58 -12.59 -32.03
C GLU A 1058 -11.10 -12.18 -31.96
N ASP A 1059 -10.68 -11.21 -32.80
CA ASP A 1059 -9.36 -10.57 -32.79
C ASP A 1059 -9.12 -9.79 -31.47
N THR A 1060 -8.53 -10.42 -30.44
CA THR A 1060 -8.05 -9.74 -29.23
C THR A 1060 -6.76 -10.33 -28.65
N GLU A 1061 -5.83 -9.44 -28.30
CA GLU A 1061 -4.61 -9.76 -27.52
C GLU A 1061 -4.87 -9.77 -26.00
N ASP A 1062 -6.05 -9.32 -25.57
CA ASP A 1062 -6.47 -9.25 -24.17
C ASP A 1062 -7.61 -10.26 -23.89
N PHE A 1063 -7.28 -11.29 -23.11
CA PHE A 1063 -8.20 -12.31 -22.65
C PHE A 1063 -9.32 -11.74 -21.75
N LEU A 1064 -9.09 -10.61 -21.07
CA LEU A 1064 -10.10 -9.97 -20.23
C LEU A 1064 -11.24 -9.32 -21.03
N GLU A 1065 -11.01 -9.02 -22.31
CA GLU A 1065 -12.03 -8.51 -23.24
C GLU A 1065 -12.76 -9.63 -23.99
N PHE A 1066 -12.20 -10.84 -24.10
CA PHE A 1066 -12.83 -11.98 -24.79
C PHE A 1066 -14.22 -12.32 -24.26
N LYS A 1067 -14.47 -12.10 -22.96
CA LYS A 1067 -15.79 -12.28 -22.32
C LYS A 1067 -16.88 -11.32 -22.81
N TYR A 1068 -16.53 -10.29 -23.59
CA TYR A 1068 -17.48 -9.41 -24.26
C TYR A 1068 -17.61 -9.72 -25.77
N SER A 1069 -16.92 -10.74 -26.30
CA SER A 1069 -16.97 -11.11 -27.72
C SER A 1069 -18.36 -11.56 -28.18
N ALA A 1070 -19.12 -12.24 -27.31
CA ALA A 1070 -20.50 -12.63 -27.57
C ALA A 1070 -21.38 -11.38 -27.75
N SER A 1071 -21.48 -10.53 -26.73
CA SER A 1071 -22.28 -9.30 -26.77
C SER A 1071 -21.84 -8.32 -27.87
N LEU A 1072 -20.56 -8.35 -28.29
CA LEU A 1072 -20.09 -7.61 -29.46
C LEU A 1072 -20.64 -8.18 -30.78
N ARG A 1073 -20.63 -9.51 -30.95
CA ARG A 1073 -21.23 -10.18 -32.11
C ARG A 1073 -22.74 -9.97 -32.18
N GLU A 1074 -23.44 -10.15 -31.06
CA GLU A 1074 -24.89 -9.90 -30.96
C GLU A 1074 -25.23 -8.46 -31.33
N GLN A 1075 -24.53 -7.47 -30.77
CA GLN A 1075 -24.81 -6.06 -31.03
C GLN A 1075 -24.54 -5.66 -32.49
N ILE A 1076 -23.52 -6.24 -33.13
CA ILE A 1076 -23.23 -6.00 -34.54
C ILE A 1076 -24.26 -6.70 -35.43
N CYS A 1077 -24.72 -7.92 -35.09
CA CYS A 1077 -25.78 -8.60 -35.83
C CYS A 1077 -27.10 -7.82 -35.75
N GLN A 1078 -27.48 -7.33 -34.57
CA GLN A 1078 -28.62 -6.44 -34.40
C GLN A 1078 -28.49 -5.16 -35.24
N ALA A 1079 -27.30 -4.54 -35.27
CA ALA A 1079 -27.05 -3.34 -36.07
C ALA A 1079 -27.12 -3.60 -37.58
N LEU A 1080 -26.68 -4.77 -38.07
CA LEU A 1080 -26.82 -5.16 -39.46
C LEU A 1080 -28.30 -5.42 -39.83
N ILE A 1081 -29.06 -6.13 -38.99
CA ILE A 1081 -30.49 -6.38 -39.23
C ILE A 1081 -31.30 -5.06 -39.21
N HIS A 1082 -30.98 -4.17 -38.28
CA HIS A 1082 -31.55 -2.82 -38.22
C HIS A 1082 -31.35 -2.04 -39.51
N LEU A 1083 -30.12 -2.03 -40.04
CA LEU A 1083 -29.83 -1.42 -41.34
C LEU A 1083 -30.65 -2.06 -42.47
N LEU A 1084 -30.69 -3.39 -42.58
CA LEU A 1084 -31.48 -4.08 -43.61
C LEU A 1084 -32.96 -3.66 -43.60
N SER A 1085 -33.57 -3.50 -42.42
CA SER A 1085 -34.96 -3.03 -42.28
C SER A 1085 -35.19 -1.57 -42.68
N LEU A 1086 -34.13 -0.82 -43.00
CA LEU A 1086 -34.15 0.56 -43.47
C LEU A 1086 -33.46 0.75 -44.83
N ALA A 1087 -33.03 -0.32 -45.50
CA ALA A 1087 -32.28 -0.22 -46.76
C ALA A 1087 -33.16 0.32 -47.89
N SER A 1088 -32.60 1.15 -48.77
CA SER A 1088 -33.25 1.57 -50.03
C SER A 1088 -32.75 0.72 -51.21
N GLN A 1089 -33.47 0.76 -52.33
CA GLN A 1089 -33.08 0.07 -53.57
C GLN A 1089 -31.69 0.47 -54.08
N GLU A 1090 -31.21 1.68 -53.77
CA GLU A 1090 -29.86 2.14 -54.13
C GLU A 1090 -28.74 1.50 -53.29
N ASP A 1091 -29.03 1.05 -52.07
CA ASP A 1091 -28.04 0.47 -51.15
C ASP A 1091 -27.77 -1.01 -51.47
N LEU A 1092 -28.77 -1.70 -52.03
CA LEU A 1092 -28.75 -3.13 -52.33
C LEU A 1092 -27.52 -3.58 -53.16
N PRO A 1093 -27.06 -2.88 -54.22
CA PRO A 1093 -25.83 -3.23 -54.93
C PRO A 1093 -24.57 -3.25 -54.03
N GLY A 1094 -24.49 -2.33 -53.06
CA GLY A 1094 -23.39 -2.25 -52.09
C GLY A 1094 -23.45 -3.38 -51.06
N ILE A 1095 -24.65 -3.65 -50.53
CA ILE A 1095 -24.92 -4.77 -49.62
C ILE A 1095 -24.59 -6.11 -50.30
N ARG A 1096 -25.12 -6.34 -51.51
CA ARG A 1096 -24.92 -7.57 -52.29
C ARG A 1096 -23.45 -7.85 -52.55
N LYS A 1097 -22.64 -6.84 -52.88
CA LYS A 1097 -21.19 -7.01 -53.07
C LYS A 1097 -20.56 -7.62 -51.82
N THR A 1098 -20.86 -7.07 -50.65
CA THR A 1098 -20.29 -7.53 -49.38
C THR A 1098 -20.86 -8.88 -48.92
N LEU A 1099 -22.11 -9.22 -49.27
CA LEU A 1099 -22.64 -10.58 -49.10
C LEU A 1099 -21.94 -11.60 -50.02
N LEU A 1100 -21.62 -11.25 -51.25
CA LEU A 1100 -20.87 -12.12 -52.17
C LEU A 1100 -19.40 -12.30 -51.75
N GLU A 1101 -18.77 -11.27 -51.18
CA GLU A 1101 -17.38 -11.32 -50.69
C GLU A 1101 -17.22 -11.99 -49.32
N LYS A 1102 -18.26 -12.00 -48.47
CA LYS A 1102 -18.14 -12.34 -47.03
C LYS A 1102 -19.29 -13.17 -46.46
N GLY A 1103 -20.20 -13.66 -47.31
CA GLY A 1103 -21.47 -14.30 -46.95
C GLY A 1103 -21.36 -15.34 -45.83
N ASP A 1104 -20.60 -16.41 -46.03
CA ASP A 1104 -20.55 -17.54 -45.07
C ASP A 1104 -20.20 -17.10 -43.63
N SER A 1105 -19.33 -16.11 -43.47
CA SER A 1105 -18.99 -15.54 -42.16
C SER A 1105 -20.16 -14.77 -41.55
N ILE A 1106 -20.85 -13.94 -42.33
CA ILE A 1106 -22.06 -13.22 -41.89
C ILE A 1106 -23.17 -14.23 -41.54
N ARG A 1107 -23.36 -15.26 -42.38
CA ARG A 1107 -24.37 -16.31 -42.21
C ARG A 1107 -24.23 -16.99 -40.85
N ASN A 1108 -23.03 -17.45 -40.52
CA ASN A 1108 -22.74 -18.17 -39.28
C ASN A 1108 -23.00 -17.29 -38.04
N TYR A 1109 -22.57 -16.02 -38.06
CA TYR A 1109 -22.78 -15.11 -36.94
C TYR A 1109 -24.25 -14.68 -36.76
N VAL A 1110 -24.98 -14.41 -37.84
CA VAL A 1110 -26.42 -14.05 -37.76
C VAL A 1110 -27.24 -15.26 -37.31
N LEU A 1111 -26.95 -16.46 -37.82
CA LEU A 1111 -27.59 -17.71 -37.38
C LEU A 1111 -27.32 -18.00 -35.90
N HIS A 1112 -26.09 -17.76 -35.41
CA HIS A 1112 -25.81 -17.85 -33.97
C HIS A 1112 -26.53 -16.75 -33.17
N TYR A 1113 -26.61 -15.50 -33.66
CA TYR A 1113 -27.31 -14.41 -32.96
C TYR A 1113 -28.80 -14.72 -32.73
N VAL A 1114 -29.45 -15.33 -33.71
CA VAL A 1114 -30.85 -15.79 -33.63
C VAL A 1114 -30.98 -16.98 -32.67
N LYS A 1115 -30.09 -17.98 -32.78
CA LYS A 1115 -30.14 -19.23 -31.97
C LYS A 1115 -29.60 -19.12 -30.55
N SER A 1116 -28.94 -18.03 -30.15
CA SER A 1116 -28.18 -17.97 -28.90
C SER A 1116 -29.07 -17.99 -27.65
N GLU A 1117 -29.26 -19.17 -27.06
CA GLU A 1117 -29.95 -19.34 -25.77
C GLU A 1117 -29.34 -18.47 -24.67
N VAL A 1118 -30.22 -17.85 -23.88
CA VAL A 1118 -29.92 -17.23 -22.59
C VAL A 1118 -30.87 -17.85 -21.55
N GLN A 1119 -30.45 -17.96 -20.28
CA GLN A 1119 -31.13 -18.80 -19.28
C GLN A 1119 -32.07 -18.00 -18.35
N GLY A 1120 -33.34 -18.42 -18.25
CA GLY A 1120 -34.37 -17.83 -17.38
C GLY A 1120 -35.78 -17.83 -18.01
N ASP A 1121 -36.78 -17.29 -17.30
CA ASP A 1121 -38.20 -17.33 -17.73
C ASP A 1121 -38.66 -16.13 -18.59
N GLU A 1122 -37.95 -14.99 -18.60
CA GLU A 1122 -38.35 -13.81 -19.40
C GLU A 1122 -38.16 -14.01 -20.94
N LEU A 1123 -37.60 -15.15 -21.34
CA LEU A 1123 -36.80 -15.30 -22.55
C LEU A 1123 -37.53 -15.75 -23.81
N GLN A 1124 -38.73 -16.33 -23.68
CA GLN A 1124 -39.58 -16.58 -24.85
C GLN A 1124 -40.00 -15.27 -25.55
N LYS A 1125 -39.95 -14.12 -24.87
CA LYS A 1125 -40.15 -12.81 -25.51
C LYS A 1125 -38.95 -12.36 -26.33
N GLU A 1126 -37.74 -12.44 -25.78
CA GLU A 1126 -36.54 -11.91 -26.47
C GLU A 1126 -36.18 -12.70 -27.73
N HIS A 1127 -36.19 -14.04 -27.67
CA HIS A 1127 -35.95 -14.87 -28.86
C HIS A 1127 -36.96 -14.55 -29.97
N GLN A 1128 -38.25 -14.53 -29.64
CA GLN A 1128 -39.29 -14.17 -30.59
C GLN A 1128 -39.11 -12.75 -31.17
N ASP A 1129 -38.55 -11.79 -30.44
CA ASP A 1129 -38.32 -10.45 -30.99
C ASP A 1129 -37.06 -10.40 -31.89
N ARG A 1130 -36.02 -11.19 -31.62
CA ARG A 1130 -34.88 -11.38 -32.54
C ARG A 1130 -35.35 -11.94 -33.90
N ASP A 1131 -36.19 -12.97 -33.89
CA ASP A 1131 -36.79 -13.53 -35.11
C ASP A 1131 -37.68 -12.50 -35.82
N LYS A 1132 -38.56 -11.79 -35.08
CA LYS A 1132 -39.41 -10.73 -35.65
C LYS A 1132 -38.61 -9.57 -36.23
N MET A 1133 -37.44 -9.22 -35.68
CA MET A 1133 -36.55 -8.21 -36.27
C MET A 1133 -35.97 -8.68 -37.61
N LEU A 1134 -35.50 -9.93 -37.72
CA LEU A 1134 -35.00 -10.49 -38.97
C LEU A 1134 -36.12 -10.64 -40.02
N GLN A 1135 -37.30 -11.13 -39.61
CA GLN A 1135 -38.47 -11.26 -40.47
C GLN A 1135 -38.92 -9.90 -41.03
N ARG A 1136 -39.05 -8.85 -40.19
CA ARG A 1136 -39.36 -7.49 -40.64
C ARG A 1136 -38.35 -6.97 -41.67
N ALA A 1137 -37.06 -7.28 -41.50
CA ALA A 1137 -36.02 -6.89 -42.46
C ALA A 1137 -36.17 -7.64 -43.80
N ILE A 1138 -36.53 -8.93 -43.78
CA ILE A 1138 -36.82 -9.72 -44.97
C ILE A 1138 -38.07 -9.18 -45.70
N ASP A 1139 -39.15 -8.92 -44.97
CA ASP A 1139 -40.41 -8.39 -45.54
C ASP A 1139 -40.22 -7.00 -46.15
N HIS A 1140 -39.43 -6.13 -45.50
CA HIS A 1140 -39.02 -4.84 -46.05
C HIS A 1140 -38.26 -5.00 -47.37
N LEU A 1141 -37.29 -5.91 -47.44
CA LEU A 1141 -36.56 -6.20 -48.67
C LEU A 1141 -37.47 -6.80 -49.77
N ARG A 1142 -38.45 -7.64 -49.41
CA ARG A 1142 -39.42 -8.23 -50.33
C ARG A 1142 -40.36 -7.18 -50.94
N SER A 1143 -40.64 -6.08 -50.24
CA SER A 1143 -41.45 -4.98 -50.78
C SER A 1143 -40.87 -4.34 -52.06
N PHE A 1144 -39.55 -4.44 -52.27
CA PHE A 1144 -38.90 -3.97 -53.51
C PHE A 1144 -39.04 -4.96 -54.68
N GLU A 1145 -39.43 -6.22 -54.44
CA GLU A 1145 -39.67 -7.22 -55.48
C GLU A 1145 -41.01 -7.02 -56.18
N GLU A 1146 -42.06 -6.65 -55.43
CA GLU A 1146 -43.38 -6.30 -55.98
C GLU A 1146 -43.34 -5.05 -56.89
N LEU A 1147 -42.27 -4.26 -56.80
CA LEU A 1147 -42.05 -3.02 -57.53
C LEU A 1147 -41.01 -3.13 -58.67
N SER A 1148 -40.43 -4.32 -58.94
CA SER A 1148 -39.32 -4.42 -59.90
C SER A 1148 -39.18 -5.77 -60.60
N GLU A 1149 -39.21 -5.78 -61.94
CA GLU A 1149 -38.89 -6.95 -62.79
C GLU A 1149 -37.42 -7.44 -62.69
N SER A 1150 -36.61 -6.81 -61.84
CA SER A 1150 -35.18 -7.05 -61.71
C SER A 1150 -34.88 -8.29 -60.84
N LYS A 1151 -34.52 -9.41 -61.50
CA LYS A 1151 -33.99 -10.67 -60.91
C LYS A 1151 -32.77 -10.53 -59.97
N LYS A 1152 -32.29 -9.31 -59.70
CA LYS A 1152 -31.13 -9.04 -58.85
C LYS A 1152 -31.49 -8.99 -57.36
N ILE A 1153 -32.70 -8.54 -56.99
CA ILE A 1153 -33.11 -8.35 -55.59
C ILE A 1153 -33.23 -9.69 -54.84
N HIS A 1154 -33.66 -10.74 -55.57
CA HIS A 1154 -33.77 -12.12 -55.06
C HIS A 1154 -32.51 -12.65 -54.35
N ILE A 1155 -31.30 -12.14 -54.66
CA ILE A 1155 -30.06 -12.65 -54.07
C ILE A 1155 -29.99 -12.30 -52.58
N GLU A 1156 -30.36 -11.07 -52.20
CA GLU A 1156 -30.35 -10.62 -50.81
C GLU A 1156 -31.52 -11.22 -50.02
N VAL A 1157 -32.74 -11.24 -50.61
CA VAL A 1157 -33.93 -11.81 -49.97
C VAL A 1157 -33.72 -13.31 -49.69
N ALA A 1158 -33.40 -14.10 -50.71
CA ALA A 1158 -33.19 -15.54 -50.55
C ALA A 1158 -32.00 -15.88 -49.64
N TYR A 1159 -30.99 -15.01 -49.53
CA TYR A 1159 -29.87 -15.20 -48.60
C TYR A 1159 -30.31 -15.10 -47.13
N PHE A 1160 -31.14 -14.11 -46.77
CA PHE A 1160 -31.63 -13.97 -45.39
C PHE A 1160 -32.80 -14.93 -45.07
N GLU A 1161 -33.68 -15.21 -46.03
CA GLU A 1161 -34.67 -16.30 -45.90
C GLU A 1161 -33.99 -17.66 -45.67
N ALA A 1162 -32.89 -17.95 -46.38
CA ALA A 1162 -32.13 -19.17 -46.15
C ALA A 1162 -31.43 -19.23 -44.77
N ILE A 1163 -31.25 -18.11 -44.07
CA ILE A 1163 -30.82 -18.09 -42.67
C ILE A 1163 -32.01 -18.46 -41.77
N LEU A 1164 -33.14 -17.78 -41.92
CA LEU A 1164 -34.33 -18.00 -41.09
C LEU A 1164 -34.84 -19.44 -41.18
N VAL A 1165 -34.95 -19.99 -42.39
CA VAL A 1165 -35.35 -21.38 -42.64
C VAL A 1165 -34.31 -22.39 -42.12
N SER A 1166 -33.05 -21.97 -41.92
CA SER A 1166 -32.02 -22.79 -41.24
C SER A 1166 -32.10 -22.70 -39.70
N CYS A 1167 -32.91 -21.79 -39.16
CA CYS A 1167 -33.28 -21.78 -37.74
C CYS A 1167 -34.50 -22.69 -37.50
N GLU A 1168 -35.57 -22.48 -38.27
CA GLU A 1168 -36.81 -23.27 -38.17
C GLU A 1168 -36.56 -24.78 -38.26
N LYS A 1169 -35.84 -25.22 -39.30
CA LYS A 1169 -35.59 -26.66 -39.57
C LYS A 1169 -34.66 -27.36 -38.58
N GLU A 1170 -33.90 -26.62 -37.78
CA GLU A 1170 -33.10 -27.20 -36.69
C GLU A 1170 -33.86 -27.16 -35.36
N MET A 1171 -34.83 -26.26 -35.19
CA MET A 1171 -35.78 -26.31 -34.08
C MET A 1171 -36.83 -27.44 -34.24
N GLU A 1172 -37.18 -27.85 -35.46
CA GLU A 1172 -38.00 -29.05 -35.69
C GLU A 1172 -37.26 -30.39 -35.41
N VAL A 1173 -35.98 -30.34 -35.04
CA VAL A 1173 -35.10 -31.51 -34.83
C VAL A 1173 -34.63 -31.63 -33.35
N LEU A 1174 -35.02 -30.69 -32.49
CA LEU A 1174 -34.74 -30.65 -31.04
C LEU A 1174 -35.98 -31.03 -30.20
#